data_AF-A0A522DA56-F1
#
_entry.id   AF-A0A522DA56-F1
#
_cell.length_a   1.000
_cell.length_b   1.000
_cell.length_c   1.000
_cell.angle_alpha   90.00
_cell.angle_beta   90.00
_cell.angle_gamma   90.00
#
_symmetry.space_group_name_H-M   'P 1'
#
loop_
_entity.id
_entity.type
_entity.pdbx_description
1 polymer ?
#
loop_
_entity_poly.entity_id
_entity_poly.type
_entity_poly.pdbx_seq_one_letter_code
_entity_poly.pdbx_strand_id
1 'polypeptide(L)'
;MEDFRKYQEEAVSVLGAGSWGTTIAMVIAEANPHLSVKLWAYEKQVVRSISSAGVNAMYLPGVRLPHNVMATGNIRDCVFGCKNIILAVPSKAISETCARISKIVDPDARFGYISKGFCKVQGRVLTISETIENAIPQVRGRIVAISGPSHAEEVSRKFHTCLSVASESAEARDTFMGLLECPYLHCRGSADVKGVELGGTLKNPAAIAAGMISALPACGDNLAGALIAESLKEIIRIGRIMGAQEETLLDISGLGDLVTTALSAHSRNRRFGYEIAQRIMTKGNTLGLFDRLMLRLRPGSVLAKMGEKLDYLAEGAYAIEPLIEIAAAHGIALPVYRSLYEILLNKKEPSLLIETIKDPRRFEEIYLSTKIQVKERKRGLEHTSGIHFREMILSSFEERYRRSEPLRAEIARFVDSLITPGEDGVPRSGYARDASAGEFALLQDARKSAAAARTLCDRYLAGIVDNYSPLVRLAFAGLVQAGALLGIGKSAGNRKILCTPTDYLRKEGTPLFIIAGAGLADPLSAAVALGNEWNTMPRFPVYLDAAGGFLKKALIHRSGGYTIDRSRLVNPLYRELLYAYAGVMLVNGVSMVVPAGEDAPVGDQFARGLIAAVGEMARNASARVCIVPVHIRQGYGLMLECGRIQQAFEMTGTPADDALAGLVLSDLGVSQE
;
A
#
# COMPACT_ATOMS: atom_id res chain seq x y z
N MET A 1 -4.99 -48.24 -28.85
CA MET A 1 -5.23 -46.78 -28.85
C MET A 1 -6.37 -46.38 -27.91
N GLU A 2 -7.30 -47.29 -27.59
CA GLU A 2 -8.32 -47.10 -26.53
C GLU A 2 -7.74 -47.08 -25.10
N ASP A 3 -6.73 -47.89 -24.80
CA ASP A 3 -6.08 -47.88 -23.46
C ASP A 3 -5.40 -46.55 -23.12
N PHE A 4 -4.79 -45.86 -24.10
CA PHE A 4 -4.16 -44.55 -23.87
C PHE A 4 -5.17 -43.43 -23.55
N ARG A 5 -6.40 -43.53 -24.06
CA ARG A 5 -7.50 -42.61 -23.71
C ARG A 5 -8.06 -42.91 -22.33
N LYS A 6 -8.08 -44.17 -21.91
CA LYS A 6 -8.51 -44.58 -20.56
C LYS A 6 -7.58 -44.02 -19.46
N TYR A 7 -6.26 -44.03 -19.70
CA TYR A 7 -5.28 -43.39 -18.81
C TYR A 7 -5.36 -41.85 -18.75
N GLN A 8 -5.98 -41.20 -19.75
CA GLN A 8 -6.19 -39.74 -19.70
C GLN A 8 -7.33 -39.34 -18.75
N GLU A 9 -8.26 -40.24 -18.42
CA GLU A 9 -9.31 -39.99 -17.43
C GLU A 9 -8.85 -40.22 -15.97
N GLU A 10 -7.68 -40.83 -15.77
CA GLU A 10 -7.12 -41.24 -14.47
C GLU A 10 -5.94 -40.34 -14.01
N ALA A 11 -5.99 -39.04 -14.32
CA ALA A 11 -4.92 -38.11 -13.92
C ALA A 11 -5.42 -36.92 -13.07
N VAL A 12 -4.70 -36.64 -11.99
CA VAL A 12 -4.92 -35.47 -11.13
C VAL A 12 -3.77 -34.49 -11.32
N SER A 13 -4.10 -33.22 -11.55
CA SER A 13 -3.11 -32.13 -11.63
C SER A 13 -2.96 -31.44 -10.28
N VAL A 14 -1.72 -31.21 -9.86
CA VAL A 14 -1.38 -30.36 -8.71
C VAL A 14 -0.50 -29.22 -9.20
N LEU A 15 -1.01 -28.00 -9.16
CA LEU A 15 -0.31 -26.80 -9.59
C LEU A 15 0.39 -26.13 -8.41
N GLY A 16 1.69 -26.38 -8.27
CA GLY A 16 2.54 -25.80 -7.24
C GLY A 16 3.23 -26.88 -6.41
N ALA A 17 4.54 -27.03 -6.59
CA ALA A 17 5.37 -28.03 -5.92
C ALA A 17 6.07 -27.51 -4.64
N GLY A 18 5.39 -26.63 -3.88
CA GLY A 18 5.81 -26.27 -2.54
C GLY A 18 5.61 -27.44 -1.55
N SER A 19 5.90 -27.24 -0.26
CA SER A 19 5.79 -28.29 0.76
C SER A 19 4.41 -28.94 0.77
N TRP A 20 3.35 -28.11 0.83
CA TRP A 20 1.98 -28.63 0.91
C TRP A 20 1.48 -29.24 -0.41
N GLY A 21 1.76 -28.61 -1.56
CA GLY A 21 1.40 -29.20 -2.86
C GLY A 21 2.11 -30.52 -3.14
N THR A 22 3.37 -30.66 -2.71
CA THR A 22 4.12 -31.92 -2.79
C THR A 22 3.52 -32.99 -1.86
N THR A 23 3.19 -32.62 -0.62
CA THR A 23 2.54 -33.53 0.33
C THR A 23 1.17 -34.00 -0.16
N ILE A 24 0.35 -33.10 -0.72
CA ILE A 24 -0.95 -33.48 -1.30
C ILE A 24 -0.77 -34.39 -2.52
N ALA A 25 0.19 -34.11 -3.40
CA ALA A 25 0.50 -35.00 -4.51
C ALA A 25 0.91 -36.41 -4.04
N MET A 26 1.70 -36.49 -2.97
CA MET A 26 2.06 -37.75 -2.32
C MET A 26 0.83 -38.47 -1.76
N VAL A 27 -0.02 -37.78 -0.99
CA VAL A 27 -1.25 -38.36 -0.40
C VAL A 27 -2.15 -38.94 -1.49
N ILE A 28 -2.42 -38.17 -2.55
CA ILE A 28 -3.30 -38.62 -3.64
C ILE A 28 -2.71 -39.84 -4.33
N ALA A 29 -1.40 -39.82 -4.59
CA ALA A 29 -0.71 -40.92 -5.25
C ALA A 29 -0.68 -42.21 -4.41
N GLU A 30 -0.57 -42.10 -3.08
CA GLU A 30 -0.64 -43.23 -2.15
C GLU A 30 -2.06 -43.77 -2.00
N ALA A 31 -3.05 -42.88 -1.84
CA ALA A 31 -4.46 -43.26 -1.68
C ALA A 31 -5.03 -43.87 -2.97
N ASN A 32 -4.52 -43.45 -4.12
CA ASN A 32 -5.00 -43.85 -5.43
C ASN A 32 -3.85 -44.34 -6.34
N PRO A 33 -3.29 -45.55 -6.11
CA PRO A 33 -2.13 -46.05 -6.85
C PRO A 33 -2.34 -46.23 -8.36
N HIS A 34 -3.61 -46.29 -8.80
CA HIS A 34 -3.98 -46.39 -10.21
C HIS A 34 -3.95 -45.02 -10.93
N LEU A 35 -4.04 -43.91 -10.19
CA LEU A 35 -4.04 -42.57 -10.76
C LEU A 35 -2.62 -42.07 -11.01
N SER A 36 -2.47 -41.28 -12.07
CA SER A 36 -1.27 -40.49 -12.34
C SER A 36 -1.40 -39.10 -11.71
N VAL A 37 -0.45 -38.71 -10.86
CA VAL A 37 -0.44 -37.37 -10.24
C VAL A 37 0.58 -36.48 -10.93
N LYS A 38 0.10 -35.55 -11.75
CA LYS A 38 0.95 -34.57 -12.43
C LYS A 38 1.21 -33.39 -11.49
N LEU A 39 2.48 -33.18 -11.14
CA LEU A 39 2.89 -32.12 -10.21
C LEU A 39 3.64 -31.02 -10.97
N TRP A 40 3.02 -29.86 -11.10
CA TRP A 40 3.68 -28.70 -11.72
C TRP A 40 4.58 -27.99 -10.71
N ALA A 41 5.85 -27.82 -11.07
CA ALA A 41 6.82 -27.04 -10.33
C ALA A 41 7.31 -25.86 -11.17
N TYR A 42 7.37 -24.67 -10.56
CA TYR A 42 7.91 -23.48 -11.22
C TYR A 42 9.44 -23.57 -11.33
N GLU A 43 10.10 -24.07 -10.29
CA GLU A 43 11.54 -24.20 -10.20
C GLU A 43 12.03 -25.44 -10.95
N LYS A 44 12.87 -25.25 -11.97
CA LYS A 44 13.46 -26.36 -12.76
C LYS A 44 14.22 -27.38 -11.90
N GLN A 45 14.82 -26.93 -10.79
CA GLN A 45 15.54 -27.81 -9.86
C GLN A 45 14.62 -28.77 -9.11
N VAL A 46 13.39 -28.36 -8.79
CA VAL A 46 12.39 -29.22 -8.14
C VAL A 46 11.96 -30.32 -9.10
N VAL A 47 11.69 -29.97 -10.36
CA VAL A 47 11.38 -30.95 -11.42
C VAL A 47 12.49 -31.99 -11.52
N ARG A 48 13.75 -31.54 -11.66
CA ARG A 48 14.90 -32.46 -11.76
C ARG A 48 15.02 -33.36 -10.54
N SER A 49 14.95 -32.79 -9.33
CA SER A 49 15.05 -33.54 -8.07
C SER A 49 13.99 -34.63 -7.96
N ILE A 50 12.74 -34.31 -8.30
CA ILE A 50 11.65 -35.29 -8.24
C ILE A 50 11.84 -36.35 -9.34
N SER A 51 12.12 -35.95 -10.58
CA SER A 51 12.27 -36.89 -11.69
C SER A 51 13.46 -37.84 -11.54
N SER A 52 14.58 -37.38 -10.96
CA SER A 52 15.79 -38.21 -10.85
C SER A 52 15.88 -38.99 -9.55
N ALA A 53 15.41 -38.42 -8.44
CA ALA A 53 15.60 -38.98 -7.09
C ALA A 53 14.29 -39.36 -6.39
N GLY A 54 13.13 -39.04 -6.96
CA GLY A 54 11.83 -39.27 -6.34
C GLY A 54 11.61 -38.44 -5.06
N VAL A 55 12.31 -37.31 -4.91
CA VAL A 55 12.27 -36.48 -3.69
C VAL A 55 12.22 -35.01 -4.08
N ASN A 56 11.42 -34.21 -3.38
CA ASN A 56 11.48 -32.75 -3.46
C ASN A 56 12.47 -32.21 -2.42
N ALA A 57 13.76 -32.23 -2.73
CA ALA A 57 14.82 -31.88 -1.77
C ALA A 57 14.73 -30.43 -1.27
N MET A 58 14.12 -29.53 -2.05
CA MET A 58 14.01 -28.11 -1.71
C MET A 58 12.86 -27.83 -0.74
N TYR A 59 11.68 -28.41 -0.97
CA TYR A 59 10.48 -28.04 -0.22
C TYR A 59 9.93 -29.13 0.71
N LEU A 60 10.35 -30.39 0.53
CA LEU A 60 9.94 -31.51 1.37
C LEU A 60 11.09 -32.52 1.53
N PRO A 61 12.22 -32.11 2.15
CA PRO A 61 13.43 -32.94 2.22
C PRO A 61 13.19 -34.23 3.02
N GLY A 62 13.77 -35.33 2.54
CA GLY A 62 13.73 -36.64 3.21
C GLY A 62 12.47 -37.46 2.97
N VAL A 63 11.48 -36.94 2.24
CA VAL A 63 10.24 -37.66 1.90
C VAL A 63 10.33 -38.21 0.48
N ARG A 64 10.21 -39.54 0.32
CA ARG A 64 10.14 -40.20 -0.99
C ARG A 64 8.72 -40.11 -1.54
N LEU A 65 8.59 -39.67 -2.78
CA LEU A 65 7.33 -39.60 -3.50
C LEU A 65 7.03 -40.94 -4.19
N PRO A 66 5.76 -41.36 -4.24
CA PRO A 66 5.32 -42.51 -5.03
C PRO A 66 5.70 -42.38 -6.51
N HIS A 67 5.91 -43.51 -7.18
CA HIS A 67 6.36 -43.58 -8.58
C HIS A 67 5.34 -43.00 -9.58
N ASN A 68 4.06 -42.92 -9.19
CA ASN A 68 2.98 -42.32 -9.95
C ASN A 68 2.87 -40.78 -9.78
N VAL A 69 3.81 -40.14 -9.06
CA VAL A 69 3.95 -38.67 -9.04
C VAL A 69 4.91 -38.21 -10.13
N MET A 70 4.40 -37.49 -11.12
CA MET A 70 5.16 -37.00 -12.27
C MET A 70 5.37 -35.50 -12.21
N ALA A 71 6.58 -35.05 -11.90
CA ALA A 71 6.90 -33.63 -11.90
C ALA A 71 7.08 -33.08 -13.33
N THR A 72 6.56 -31.88 -13.60
CA THR A 72 6.76 -31.17 -14.87
C THR A 72 6.95 -29.67 -14.66
N GLY A 73 7.80 -29.06 -15.48
CA GLY A 73 7.94 -27.60 -15.55
C GLY A 73 6.93 -26.94 -16.50
N ASN A 74 6.25 -27.74 -17.33
CA ASN A 74 5.29 -27.25 -18.31
C ASN A 74 3.87 -27.30 -17.73
N ILE A 75 3.30 -26.13 -17.45
CA ILE A 75 1.96 -26.02 -16.87
C ILE A 75 0.87 -26.55 -17.82
N ARG A 76 1.07 -26.45 -19.14
CA ARG A 76 0.12 -26.95 -20.13
C ARG A 76 0.04 -28.47 -20.07
N ASP A 77 1.19 -29.14 -20.06
CA ASP A 77 1.26 -30.61 -20.00
C ASP A 77 0.67 -31.15 -18.70
N CYS A 78 0.80 -30.38 -17.61
CA CYS A 78 0.20 -30.69 -16.33
C CYS A 78 -1.33 -30.75 -16.46
N VAL A 79 -1.97 -29.64 -16.85
CA VAL A 79 -3.45 -29.56 -16.86
C VAL A 79 -4.13 -30.26 -18.05
N PHE A 80 -3.40 -30.52 -19.14
CA PHE A 80 -3.99 -31.10 -20.34
C PHE A 80 -4.57 -32.50 -20.07
N GLY A 81 -5.87 -32.65 -20.35
CA GLY A 81 -6.62 -33.89 -20.16
C GLY A 81 -7.01 -34.18 -18.71
N CYS A 82 -6.71 -33.31 -17.74
CA CYS A 82 -7.06 -33.52 -16.34
C CYS A 82 -8.40 -32.87 -15.98
N LYS A 83 -9.35 -33.68 -15.48
CA LYS A 83 -10.64 -33.18 -14.96
C LYS A 83 -10.56 -32.75 -13.49
N ASN A 84 -9.56 -33.19 -12.73
CA ASN A 84 -9.38 -32.80 -11.33
C ASN A 84 -8.07 -32.02 -11.18
N ILE A 85 -8.17 -30.75 -10.81
CA ILE A 85 -7.02 -29.83 -10.74
C ILE A 85 -6.97 -29.21 -9.33
N ILE A 86 -5.81 -29.27 -8.67
CA ILE A 86 -5.54 -28.67 -7.36
C ILE A 86 -4.62 -27.46 -7.54
N LEU A 87 -5.05 -26.29 -7.09
CA LEU A 87 -4.22 -25.11 -6.97
C LEU A 87 -3.52 -25.12 -5.61
N ALA A 88 -2.19 -25.24 -5.64
CA ALA A 88 -1.30 -25.26 -4.49
C ALA A 88 -0.23 -24.13 -4.55
N VAL A 89 -0.38 -23.19 -5.48
CA VAL A 89 0.48 -22.01 -5.57
C VAL A 89 0.16 -21.01 -4.46
N PRO A 90 1.10 -20.15 -4.04
CA PRO A 90 0.79 -19.06 -3.11
C PRO A 90 -0.34 -18.17 -3.65
N SER A 91 -1.17 -17.61 -2.77
CA SER A 91 -2.34 -16.77 -3.15
C SER A 91 -2.01 -15.66 -4.15
N LYS A 92 -0.85 -15.01 -4.02
CA LYS A 92 -0.38 -13.98 -4.98
C LYS A 92 -0.23 -14.46 -6.44
N ALA A 93 -0.05 -15.77 -6.64
CA ALA A 93 0.18 -16.37 -7.95
C ALA A 93 -1.07 -17.02 -8.54
N ILE A 94 -2.18 -17.10 -7.79
CA ILE A 94 -3.42 -17.76 -8.23
C ILE A 94 -3.96 -17.10 -9.49
N SER A 95 -4.13 -15.77 -9.49
CA SER A 95 -4.71 -15.04 -10.64
C SER A 95 -3.90 -15.28 -11.93
N GLU A 96 -2.57 -15.15 -11.87
CA GLU A 96 -1.69 -15.40 -13.02
C GLU A 96 -1.73 -16.88 -13.46
N THR A 97 -1.73 -17.81 -12.50
CA THR A 97 -1.78 -19.26 -12.76
C THR A 97 -3.08 -19.62 -13.48
N CYS A 98 -4.23 -19.15 -12.98
CA CYS A 98 -5.53 -19.36 -13.61
C CYS A 98 -5.59 -18.74 -15.01
N ALA A 99 -5.05 -17.53 -15.20
CA ALA A 99 -5.00 -16.88 -16.51
C ALA A 99 -4.18 -17.67 -17.54
N ARG A 100 -3.09 -18.33 -17.12
CA ARG A 100 -2.25 -19.16 -18.01
C ARG A 100 -2.95 -20.44 -18.47
N ILE A 101 -3.86 -20.98 -17.66
CA ILE A 101 -4.53 -22.26 -17.93
C ILE A 101 -5.96 -22.12 -18.45
N SER A 102 -6.57 -20.93 -18.37
CA SER A 102 -7.99 -20.69 -18.68
C SER A 102 -8.45 -21.18 -20.06
N LYS A 103 -7.55 -21.18 -21.06
CA LYS A 103 -7.84 -21.60 -22.45
C LYS A 103 -7.53 -23.07 -22.76
N ILE A 104 -6.97 -23.81 -21.81
CA ILE A 104 -6.47 -25.18 -22.02
C ILE A 104 -7.07 -26.19 -21.05
N VAL A 105 -7.70 -25.72 -19.97
CA VAL A 105 -8.38 -26.58 -19.00
C VAL A 105 -9.61 -27.22 -19.63
N ASP A 106 -9.89 -28.45 -19.20
CA ASP A 106 -11.09 -29.16 -19.61
C ASP A 106 -12.34 -28.35 -19.21
N PRO A 107 -13.34 -28.19 -20.09
CA PRO A 107 -14.59 -27.49 -19.76
C PRO A 107 -15.32 -28.08 -18.55
N ASP A 108 -15.11 -29.36 -18.25
CA ASP A 108 -15.69 -30.07 -17.12
C ASP A 108 -14.75 -30.25 -15.93
N ALA A 109 -13.64 -29.51 -15.92
CA ALA A 109 -12.69 -29.55 -14.83
C ALA A 109 -13.30 -29.06 -13.50
N ARG A 110 -12.93 -29.76 -12.43
CA ARG A 110 -13.18 -29.43 -11.03
C ARG A 110 -11.91 -28.89 -10.40
N PHE A 111 -12.03 -27.81 -9.64
CA PHE A 111 -10.89 -27.06 -9.11
C PHE A 111 -10.85 -27.13 -7.59
N GLY A 112 -9.95 -27.94 -7.04
CA GLY A 112 -9.55 -27.87 -5.65
C GLY A 112 -8.55 -26.75 -5.43
N TYR A 113 -8.57 -26.12 -4.26
CA TYR A 113 -7.47 -25.25 -3.85
C TYR A 113 -7.15 -25.42 -2.37
N ILE A 114 -5.84 -25.41 -2.09
CA ILE A 114 -5.26 -25.44 -0.75
C ILE A 114 -4.54 -24.13 -0.39
N SER A 115 -4.53 -23.19 -1.34
CA SER A 115 -3.97 -21.85 -1.20
C SER A 115 -4.81 -21.00 -0.23
N LYS A 116 -4.14 -20.25 0.65
CA LYS A 116 -4.78 -19.41 1.68
C LYS A 116 -4.39 -17.94 1.45
N GLY A 117 -5.35 -17.03 1.49
CA GLY A 117 -5.10 -15.59 1.23
C GLY A 117 -6.15 -14.93 0.34
N PHE A 118 -5.85 -13.69 -0.05
CA PHE A 118 -6.64 -12.89 -0.97
C PHE A 118 -5.84 -12.56 -2.23
N CYS A 119 -6.54 -12.27 -3.32
CA CYS A 119 -5.95 -11.79 -4.57
C CYS A 119 -6.44 -10.37 -4.87
N LYS A 120 -5.56 -9.49 -5.38
CA LYS A 120 -5.98 -8.20 -5.95
C LYS A 120 -6.12 -8.35 -7.46
N VAL A 121 -7.35 -8.26 -7.97
CA VAL A 121 -7.67 -8.37 -9.40
C VAL A 121 -8.36 -7.09 -9.84
N GLN A 122 -7.79 -6.37 -10.81
CA GLN A 122 -8.35 -5.11 -11.33
C GLN A 122 -8.70 -4.08 -10.24
N GLY A 123 -7.87 -3.98 -9.19
CA GLY A 123 -8.09 -3.06 -8.07
C GLY A 123 -9.13 -3.50 -7.05
N ARG A 124 -9.68 -4.72 -7.17
CA ARG A 124 -10.60 -5.33 -6.20
C ARG A 124 -9.90 -6.44 -5.42
N VAL A 125 -10.21 -6.54 -4.14
CA VAL A 125 -9.83 -7.70 -3.31
C VAL A 125 -10.84 -8.82 -3.54
N LEU A 126 -10.35 -9.98 -3.95
CA LEU A 126 -11.11 -11.20 -4.15
C LEU A 126 -10.56 -12.33 -3.27
N THR A 127 -11.45 -13.21 -2.85
CA THR A 127 -11.10 -14.53 -2.31
C THR A 127 -10.51 -15.44 -3.40
N ILE A 128 -9.91 -16.58 -3.03
CA ILE A 128 -9.32 -17.53 -3.99
C ILE A 128 -10.42 -18.15 -4.85
N SER A 129 -11.55 -18.55 -4.25
CA SER A 129 -12.74 -19.04 -4.94
C SER A 129 -13.21 -18.05 -6.01
N GLU A 130 -13.41 -16.79 -5.64
CA GLU A 130 -13.80 -15.71 -6.56
C GLU A 130 -12.75 -15.45 -7.64
N THR A 131 -11.47 -15.59 -7.32
CA THR A 131 -10.38 -15.38 -8.29
C THR A 131 -10.37 -16.49 -9.34
N ILE A 132 -10.62 -17.73 -8.93
CA ILE A 132 -10.75 -18.87 -9.85
C ILE A 132 -11.97 -18.67 -10.75
N GLU A 133 -13.14 -18.34 -10.18
CA GLU A 133 -14.36 -18.04 -10.95
C GLU A 133 -14.18 -16.89 -11.91
N ASN A 134 -13.50 -15.83 -11.50
CA ASN A 134 -13.26 -14.67 -12.34
C ASN A 134 -12.36 -15.01 -13.54
N ALA A 135 -11.34 -15.84 -13.34
CA ALA A 135 -10.39 -16.22 -14.37
C ALA A 135 -10.89 -17.34 -15.30
N ILE A 136 -11.74 -18.24 -14.78
CA ILE A 136 -12.22 -19.44 -15.46
C ILE A 136 -13.73 -19.61 -15.21
N PRO A 137 -14.61 -18.77 -15.79
CA PRO A 137 -16.04 -18.75 -15.43
C PRO A 137 -16.78 -20.09 -15.62
N GLN A 138 -16.32 -20.94 -16.53
CA GLN A 138 -16.93 -22.24 -16.81
C GLN A 138 -16.82 -23.27 -15.65
N VAL A 139 -15.96 -23.03 -14.65
CA VAL A 139 -15.79 -23.94 -13.51
C VAL A 139 -16.63 -23.53 -12.29
N ARG A 140 -17.44 -22.48 -12.43
CA ARG A 140 -18.38 -22.03 -11.39
C ARG A 140 -19.23 -23.20 -10.90
N GLY A 141 -19.38 -23.31 -9.58
CA GLY A 141 -20.08 -24.42 -8.92
C GLY A 141 -19.27 -25.73 -8.84
N ARG A 142 -18.07 -25.80 -9.43
CA ARG A 142 -17.16 -26.97 -9.38
C ARG A 142 -15.82 -26.64 -8.68
N ILE A 143 -15.85 -25.64 -7.81
CA ILE A 143 -14.71 -25.22 -7.00
C ILE A 143 -14.80 -25.86 -5.63
N VAL A 144 -13.66 -26.36 -5.14
CA VAL A 144 -13.52 -27.07 -3.87
C VAL A 144 -12.47 -26.39 -3.00
N ALA A 145 -12.90 -25.83 -1.87
CA ALA A 145 -12.00 -25.32 -0.84
C ALA A 145 -11.51 -26.47 0.03
N ILE A 146 -10.20 -26.57 0.24
CA ILE A 146 -9.59 -27.59 1.10
C ILE A 146 -8.75 -26.89 2.16
N SER A 147 -9.15 -26.98 3.43
CA SER A 147 -8.45 -26.32 4.54
C SER A 147 -8.60 -27.09 5.85
N GLY A 148 -7.71 -26.85 6.80
CA GLY A 148 -7.65 -27.52 8.09
C GLY A 148 -6.26 -27.46 8.72
N PRO A 149 -6.10 -27.97 9.95
CA PRO A 149 -4.82 -28.09 10.62
C PRO A 149 -3.98 -29.19 9.96
N SER A 150 -3.06 -28.80 9.08
CA SER A 150 -2.38 -29.76 8.20
C SER A 150 -0.95 -29.34 7.87
N HIS A 151 -0.06 -29.40 8.86
CA HIS A 151 1.37 -29.16 8.62
C HIS A 151 1.91 -30.20 7.62
N ALA A 152 2.56 -29.71 6.56
CA ALA A 152 3.02 -30.55 5.46
C ALA A 152 4.00 -31.63 5.92
N GLU A 153 4.84 -31.29 6.90
CA GLU A 153 5.83 -32.15 7.51
C GLU A 153 5.19 -33.32 8.28
N GLU A 154 4.10 -33.06 9.01
CA GLU A 154 3.37 -34.08 9.77
C GLU A 154 2.60 -35.03 8.83
N VAL A 155 1.86 -34.46 7.89
CA VAL A 155 1.08 -35.24 6.92
C VAL A 155 1.99 -36.09 6.05
N SER A 156 3.14 -35.55 5.60
CA SER A 156 4.12 -36.32 4.82
C SER A 156 4.74 -37.49 5.58
N ARG A 157 4.69 -37.44 6.92
CA ARG A 157 5.14 -38.49 7.84
C ARG A 157 3.98 -39.37 8.34
N LYS A 158 2.81 -39.23 7.73
CA LYS A 158 1.61 -40.04 7.99
C LYS A 158 1.03 -39.85 9.39
N PHE A 159 1.18 -38.66 9.96
CA PHE A 159 0.53 -38.30 11.22
C PHE A 159 -0.95 -38.04 10.97
N HIS A 160 -1.80 -38.48 11.90
CA HIS A 160 -3.25 -38.36 11.76
C HIS A 160 -3.70 -36.91 11.58
N THR A 161 -4.39 -36.64 10.48
CA THR A 161 -4.79 -35.31 10.04
C THR A 161 -6.25 -35.30 9.63
N CYS A 162 -6.96 -34.21 9.93
CA CYS A 162 -8.32 -33.95 9.46
C CYS A 162 -8.35 -32.68 8.62
N LEU A 163 -9.05 -32.73 7.48
CA LEU A 163 -9.27 -31.58 6.60
C LEU A 163 -10.76 -31.34 6.37
N SER A 164 -11.17 -30.09 6.23
CA SER A 164 -12.46 -29.73 5.65
C SER A 164 -12.34 -29.62 4.13
N VAL A 165 -13.31 -30.21 3.42
CA VAL A 165 -13.44 -30.16 1.97
C VAL A 165 -14.81 -29.58 1.65
N ALA A 166 -14.86 -28.37 1.10
CA ALA A 166 -16.11 -27.66 0.84
C ALA A 166 -16.33 -27.35 -0.64
N SER A 167 -17.54 -27.63 -1.12
CA SER A 167 -17.98 -27.24 -2.47
C SER A 167 -19.51 -27.11 -2.49
N GLU A 168 -20.01 -26.20 -3.34
CA GLU A 168 -21.44 -26.14 -3.67
C GLU A 168 -21.90 -27.39 -4.44
N SER A 169 -20.99 -28.02 -5.21
CA SER A 169 -21.25 -29.31 -5.86
C SER A 169 -20.86 -30.46 -4.95
N ALA A 170 -21.86 -31.26 -4.54
CA ALA A 170 -21.63 -32.49 -3.79
C ALA A 170 -20.72 -33.44 -4.56
N GLU A 171 -20.92 -33.60 -5.87
CA GLU A 171 -20.08 -34.44 -6.71
C GLU A 171 -18.61 -33.99 -6.69
N ALA A 172 -18.36 -32.68 -6.79
CA ALA A 172 -16.99 -32.16 -6.74
C ALA A 172 -16.38 -32.36 -5.35
N ARG A 173 -17.11 -32.04 -4.29
CA ARG A 173 -16.65 -32.27 -2.92
C ARG A 173 -16.28 -33.74 -2.69
N ASP A 174 -17.17 -34.66 -3.02
CA ASP A 174 -17.02 -36.09 -2.73
C ASP A 174 -15.88 -36.68 -3.59
N THR A 175 -15.70 -36.18 -4.83
CA THR A 175 -14.53 -36.52 -5.67
C THR A 175 -13.23 -36.13 -4.97
N PHE A 176 -13.10 -34.89 -4.48
CA PHE A 176 -11.86 -34.45 -3.81
C PHE A 176 -11.65 -35.11 -2.45
N MET A 177 -12.71 -35.48 -1.74
CA MET A 177 -12.59 -36.29 -0.53
C MET A 177 -12.00 -37.67 -0.87
N GLY A 178 -12.55 -38.38 -1.86
CA GLY A 178 -12.03 -39.68 -2.28
C GLY A 178 -10.58 -39.63 -2.79
N LEU A 179 -10.14 -38.51 -3.36
CA LEU A 179 -8.74 -38.30 -3.75
C LEU A 179 -7.79 -38.18 -2.55
N LEU A 180 -8.26 -37.68 -1.42
CA LEU A 180 -7.43 -37.31 -0.26
C LEU A 180 -7.50 -38.34 0.88
N GLU A 181 -8.62 -39.04 1.02
CA GLU A 181 -8.85 -39.93 2.15
C GLU A 181 -7.92 -41.15 2.12
N CYS A 182 -7.26 -41.39 3.25
CA CYS A 182 -6.36 -42.50 3.47
C CYS A 182 -6.28 -42.83 4.97
N PRO A 183 -5.59 -43.90 5.41
CA PRO A 183 -5.58 -44.31 6.81
C PRO A 183 -5.13 -43.25 7.83
N TYR A 184 -4.38 -42.22 7.39
CA TYR A 184 -3.90 -41.13 8.24
C TYR A 184 -4.50 -39.76 7.92
N LEU A 185 -5.32 -39.63 6.86
CA LEU A 185 -5.95 -38.37 6.49
C LEU A 185 -7.44 -38.58 6.25
N HIS A 186 -8.26 -37.90 7.04
CA HIS A 186 -9.72 -37.95 6.92
C HIS A 186 -10.29 -36.59 6.51
N CYS A 187 -11.34 -36.60 5.68
CA CYS A 187 -11.97 -35.39 5.18
C CYS A 187 -13.38 -35.21 5.78
N ARG A 188 -13.72 -33.97 6.14
CA ARG A 188 -15.07 -33.55 6.52
C ARG A 188 -15.67 -32.74 5.38
N GLY A 189 -16.79 -33.21 4.83
CA GLY A 189 -17.50 -32.51 3.78
C GLY A 189 -18.28 -31.31 4.30
N SER A 190 -18.25 -30.19 3.57
CA SER A 190 -19.13 -29.03 3.82
C SER A 190 -19.67 -28.45 2.50
N ALA A 191 -20.78 -27.71 2.55
CA ALA A 191 -21.23 -26.88 1.43
C ALA A 191 -20.72 -25.43 1.52
N ASP A 192 -20.18 -25.03 2.69
CA ASP A 192 -19.76 -23.67 2.97
C ASP A 192 -18.32 -23.40 2.51
N VAL A 193 -18.17 -23.14 1.20
CA VAL A 193 -16.88 -22.80 0.56
C VAL A 193 -16.26 -21.58 1.24
N LYS A 194 -17.06 -20.54 1.52
CA LYS A 194 -16.59 -19.30 2.13
C LYS A 194 -16.08 -19.52 3.55
N GLY A 195 -16.77 -20.30 4.37
CA GLY A 195 -16.32 -20.61 5.73
C GLY A 195 -15.00 -21.36 5.76
N VAL A 196 -14.83 -22.40 4.93
CA VAL A 196 -13.57 -23.17 4.87
C VAL A 196 -12.42 -22.30 4.34
N GLU A 197 -12.66 -21.50 3.31
CA GLU A 197 -11.69 -20.58 2.72
C GLU A 197 -11.23 -19.48 3.68
N LEU A 198 -12.19 -18.79 4.30
CA LEU A 198 -11.92 -17.65 5.18
C LEU A 198 -11.33 -18.11 6.50
N GLY A 199 -11.76 -19.25 7.04
CA GLY A 199 -11.14 -19.87 8.22
C GLY A 199 -9.64 -20.07 8.03
N GLY A 200 -9.24 -20.68 6.90
CA GLY A 200 -7.83 -20.89 6.57
C GLY A 200 -7.05 -19.60 6.29
N THR A 201 -7.71 -18.59 5.71
CA THR A 201 -7.08 -17.33 5.32
C THR A 201 -6.85 -16.39 6.51
N LEU A 202 -7.88 -16.17 7.32
CA LEU A 202 -7.90 -15.16 8.37
C LEU A 202 -7.12 -15.58 9.62
N LYS A 203 -6.89 -16.88 9.82
CA LYS A 203 -6.05 -17.39 10.91
C LYS A 203 -4.57 -17.01 10.79
N ASN A 204 -4.07 -16.79 9.56
CA ASN A 204 -2.65 -16.53 9.32
C ASN A 204 -2.16 -15.21 9.94
N PRO A 205 -2.87 -14.06 9.78
CA PRO A 205 -2.60 -12.85 10.55
C PRO A 205 -2.59 -13.06 12.07
N ALA A 206 -3.55 -13.80 12.62
CA ALA A 206 -3.62 -14.08 14.06
C ALA A 206 -2.38 -14.86 14.54
N ALA A 207 -1.88 -15.79 13.73
CA ALA A 207 -0.64 -16.50 14.04
C ALA A 207 0.60 -15.59 14.04
N ILE A 208 0.64 -14.55 13.18
CA ILE A 208 1.71 -13.53 13.24
C ILE A 208 1.61 -12.76 14.56
N ALA A 209 0.41 -12.32 14.94
CA ALA A 209 0.20 -11.64 16.23
C ALA A 209 0.63 -12.55 17.40
N ALA A 210 0.35 -13.85 17.33
CA ALA A 210 0.74 -14.83 18.36
C ALA A 210 2.27 -14.95 18.47
N GLY A 211 2.97 -14.96 17.33
CA GLY A 211 4.42 -14.90 17.28
C GLY A 211 4.97 -13.62 17.90
N MET A 212 4.39 -12.46 17.55
CA MET A 212 4.80 -11.17 18.08
C MET A 212 4.67 -11.11 19.59
N ILE A 213 3.51 -11.48 20.15
CA ILE A 213 3.33 -11.44 21.61
C ILE A 213 4.25 -12.42 22.32
N SER A 214 4.60 -13.57 21.71
CA SER A 214 5.56 -14.51 22.32
C SER A 214 7.00 -14.01 22.36
N ALA A 215 7.32 -12.97 21.58
CA ALA A 215 8.62 -12.31 21.63
C ALA A 215 8.66 -11.18 22.68
N LEU A 216 7.51 -10.72 23.16
CA LEU A 216 7.42 -9.59 24.08
C LEU A 216 7.67 -10.02 25.53
N PRO A 217 8.31 -9.15 26.33
CA PRO A 217 8.58 -9.46 27.73
C PRO A 217 7.27 -9.58 28.52
N ALA A 218 7.26 -10.47 29.51
CA ALA A 218 6.10 -10.73 30.38
C ALA A 218 4.81 -11.13 29.65
N CYS A 219 4.92 -11.66 28.43
CA CYS A 219 3.81 -12.22 27.66
C CYS A 219 3.93 -13.75 27.64
N GLY A 220 2.93 -14.45 28.16
CA GLY A 220 2.89 -15.92 28.21
C GLY A 220 1.57 -16.47 27.69
N ASP A 221 1.29 -17.74 27.99
CA ASP A 221 0.16 -18.49 27.43
C ASP A 221 -1.21 -17.86 27.71
N ASN A 222 -1.37 -17.15 28.84
CA ASN A 222 -2.61 -16.43 29.17
C ASN A 222 -2.96 -15.37 28.10
N LEU A 223 -1.97 -14.58 27.66
CA LEU A 223 -2.19 -13.57 26.62
C LEU A 223 -2.38 -14.23 25.26
N ALA A 224 -1.71 -15.36 25.00
CA ALA A 224 -1.92 -16.13 23.78
C ALA A 224 -3.35 -16.70 23.69
N GLY A 225 -3.89 -17.20 24.80
CA GLY A 225 -5.29 -17.63 24.88
C GLY A 225 -6.27 -16.49 24.62
N ALA A 226 -6.05 -15.32 25.23
CA ALA A 226 -6.85 -14.13 24.99
C ALA A 226 -6.78 -13.67 23.51
N LEU A 227 -5.57 -13.68 22.91
CA LEU A 227 -5.39 -13.36 21.50
C LEU A 227 -6.18 -14.30 20.59
N ILE A 228 -6.14 -15.61 20.85
CA ILE A 228 -6.88 -16.60 20.05
C ILE A 228 -8.39 -16.32 20.13
N ALA A 229 -8.90 -16.05 21.34
CA ALA A 229 -10.32 -15.74 21.55
C ALA A 229 -10.74 -14.46 20.81
N GLU A 230 -9.97 -13.37 20.92
CA GLU A 230 -10.30 -12.12 20.23
C GLU A 230 -10.12 -12.21 18.72
N SER A 231 -9.09 -12.93 18.25
CA SER A 231 -8.91 -13.19 16.81
C SER A 231 -10.07 -14.00 16.25
N LEU A 232 -10.57 -15.02 16.96
CA LEU A 232 -11.71 -15.81 16.51
C LEU A 232 -12.97 -14.95 16.38
N LYS A 233 -13.23 -14.03 17.32
CA LYS A 233 -14.35 -13.08 17.22
C LYS A 233 -14.24 -12.19 15.98
N GLU A 234 -13.03 -11.73 15.65
CA GLU A 234 -12.78 -10.96 14.44
C GLU A 234 -12.97 -11.79 13.16
N ILE A 235 -12.47 -13.04 13.14
CA ILE A 235 -12.68 -14.01 12.05
C ILE A 235 -14.18 -14.24 11.81
N ILE A 236 -14.95 -14.50 12.86
CA ILE A 236 -16.40 -14.71 12.76
C ILE A 236 -17.10 -13.45 12.23
N ARG A 237 -16.75 -12.28 12.75
CA ARG A 237 -17.37 -11.01 12.36
C ARG A 237 -17.15 -10.70 10.88
N ILE A 238 -15.91 -10.76 10.39
CA ILE A 238 -15.61 -10.50 8.98
C ILE A 238 -16.11 -11.64 8.10
N GLY A 239 -15.99 -12.89 8.56
CA GLY A 239 -16.43 -14.07 7.84
C GLY A 239 -17.92 -14.03 7.51
N ARG A 240 -18.77 -13.73 8.50
CA ARG A 240 -20.22 -13.57 8.31
C ARG A 240 -20.57 -12.52 7.26
N ILE A 241 -19.85 -11.39 7.26
CA ILE A 241 -20.10 -10.31 6.31
C ILE A 241 -19.66 -10.71 4.89
N MET A 242 -18.64 -11.56 4.78
CA MET A 242 -18.19 -12.16 3.53
C MET A 242 -18.97 -13.42 3.13
N GLY A 243 -20.04 -13.79 3.86
CA GLY A 243 -20.93 -14.90 3.52
C GLY A 243 -20.53 -16.28 4.05
N ALA A 244 -19.59 -16.37 4.99
CA ALA A 244 -19.27 -17.62 5.69
C ALA A 244 -20.30 -17.95 6.78
N GLN A 245 -20.56 -19.24 7.00
CA GLN A 245 -21.34 -19.72 8.14
C GLN A 245 -20.47 -19.71 9.41
N GLU A 246 -21.07 -19.32 10.52
CA GLU A 246 -20.36 -19.21 11.80
C GLU A 246 -19.91 -20.58 12.30
N GLU A 247 -20.73 -21.60 12.10
CA GLU A 247 -20.47 -22.99 12.48
C GLU A 247 -19.20 -23.54 11.80
N THR A 248 -18.98 -23.23 10.52
CA THR A 248 -17.78 -23.64 9.77
C THR A 248 -16.51 -22.96 10.30
N LEU A 249 -16.63 -21.71 10.77
CA LEU A 249 -15.51 -20.95 11.36
C LEU A 249 -15.17 -21.46 12.77
N LEU A 250 -16.13 -22.04 13.48
CA LEU A 250 -15.92 -22.68 14.78
C LEU A 250 -15.38 -24.11 14.66
N ASP A 251 -15.40 -24.72 13.47
CA ASP A 251 -14.86 -26.07 13.21
C ASP A 251 -13.36 -26.06 12.85
N ILE A 252 -12.83 -27.20 12.41
CA ILE A 252 -11.40 -27.44 12.17
C ILE A 252 -10.77 -26.49 11.13
N SER A 253 -11.53 -26.02 10.15
CA SER A 253 -11.02 -25.10 9.12
C SER A 253 -10.80 -23.67 9.62
N GLY A 254 -11.50 -23.27 10.69
CA GLY A 254 -11.36 -21.95 11.32
C GLY A 254 -10.63 -22.04 12.66
N LEU A 255 -11.35 -22.40 13.72
CA LEU A 255 -10.81 -22.51 15.08
C LEU A 255 -9.69 -23.54 15.19
N GLY A 256 -9.86 -24.74 14.62
CA GLY A 256 -8.84 -25.79 14.71
C GLY A 256 -7.52 -25.36 14.08
N ASP A 257 -7.57 -24.90 12.83
CA ASP A 257 -6.39 -24.42 12.11
C ASP A 257 -5.78 -23.18 12.78
N LEU A 258 -6.60 -22.27 13.34
CA LEU A 258 -6.13 -21.13 14.14
C LEU A 258 -5.31 -21.59 15.34
N VAL A 259 -5.84 -22.49 16.17
CA VAL A 259 -5.15 -22.98 17.38
C VAL A 259 -3.84 -23.66 17.01
N THR A 260 -3.87 -24.60 16.05
CA THR A 260 -2.66 -25.29 15.58
C THR A 260 -1.61 -24.30 15.09
N THR A 261 -2.01 -23.30 14.29
CA THR A 261 -1.07 -22.35 13.67
C THR A 261 -0.56 -21.29 14.64
N ALA A 262 -1.38 -20.86 15.60
CA ALA A 262 -1.02 -19.86 16.58
C ALA A 262 -0.11 -20.42 17.67
N LEU A 263 -0.22 -21.72 18.00
CA LEU A 263 0.56 -22.36 19.06
C LEU A 263 1.80 -23.12 18.55
N SER A 264 1.78 -23.63 17.32
CA SER A 264 2.87 -24.46 16.78
C SER A 264 4.15 -23.67 16.45
N ALA A 265 5.29 -24.14 16.93
CA ALA A 265 6.62 -23.63 16.54
C ALA A 265 6.98 -23.91 15.06
N HIS A 266 6.27 -24.85 14.42
CA HIS A 266 6.40 -25.15 12.99
C HIS A 266 5.64 -24.16 12.11
N SER A 267 4.80 -23.29 12.70
CA SER A 267 4.09 -22.24 11.97
C SER A 267 5.05 -21.16 11.45
N ARG A 268 5.13 -21.06 10.12
CA ARG A 268 5.88 -20.00 9.41
C ARG A 268 5.40 -18.60 9.79
N ASN A 269 4.08 -18.41 9.95
CA ASN A 269 3.50 -17.11 10.33
C ASN A 269 3.85 -16.74 11.79
N ARG A 270 3.79 -17.70 12.72
CA ARG A 270 4.20 -17.49 14.12
C ARG A 270 5.69 -17.17 14.20
N ARG A 271 6.54 -17.91 13.49
CA ARG A 271 7.99 -17.65 13.46
C ARG A 271 8.29 -16.26 12.90
N PHE A 272 7.64 -15.88 11.80
CA PHE A 272 7.76 -14.53 11.24
C PHE A 272 7.38 -13.45 12.25
N GLY A 273 6.24 -13.62 12.95
CA GLY A 273 5.80 -12.71 14.00
C GLY A 273 6.81 -12.55 15.14
N TYR A 274 7.41 -13.66 15.59
CA TYR A 274 8.44 -13.65 16.63
C TYR A 274 9.69 -12.89 16.18
N GLU A 275 10.22 -13.23 15.01
CA GLU A 275 11.44 -12.64 14.48
C GLU A 275 11.28 -11.15 14.18
N ILE A 276 10.13 -10.72 13.66
CA ILE A 276 9.89 -9.31 13.37
C ILE A 276 9.74 -8.49 14.66
N ALA A 277 9.06 -9.04 15.68
CA ALA A 277 8.98 -8.38 16.99
C ALA A 277 10.35 -8.24 17.64
N GLN A 278 11.17 -9.29 17.63
CA GLN A 278 12.56 -9.23 18.11
C GLN A 278 13.39 -8.17 17.36
N ARG A 279 13.25 -8.08 16.04
CA ARG A 279 13.92 -7.04 15.23
C ARG A 279 13.45 -5.63 15.61
N ILE A 280 12.14 -5.43 15.75
CA ILE A 280 11.56 -4.13 16.16
C ILE A 280 12.09 -3.73 17.55
N MET A 281 12.12 -4.65 18.51
CA MET A 281 12.59 -4.38 19.88
C MET A 281 14.10 -4.11 19.98
N THR A 282 14.93 -4.78 19.17
CA THR A 282 16.40 -4.70 19.27
C THR A 282 17.02 -3.61 18.41
N LYS A 283 16.48 -3.38 17.21
CA LYS A 283 17.05 -2.46 16.21
C LYS A 283 16.14 -1.27 15.89
N GLY A 284 15.00 -1.15 16.59
CA GLY A 284 13.93 -0.26 16.16
C GLY A 284 13.30 -0.72 14.84
N ASN A 285 12.34 0.05 14.33
CA ASN A 285 11.63 -0.23 13.07
C ASN A 285 12.56 -0.18 11.83
N THR A 286 13.34 -1.24 11.62
CA THR A 286 14.44 -1.34 10.64
C THR A 286 14.00 -1.67 9.21
N LEU A 287 12.71 -1.58 8.88
CA LEU A 287 12.30 -1.56 7.48
C LEU A 287 12.72 -0.20 6.89
N GLY A 288 13.66 -0.24 5.95
CA GLY A 288 14.02 0.92 5.14
C GLY A 288 12.77 1.48 4.46
N LEU A 289 12.77 2.78 4.17
CA LEU A 289 11.68 3.48 3.48
C LEU A 289 11.23 2.74 2.20
N PHE A 290 12.20 2.20 1.46
CA PHE A 290 11.99 1.43 0.24
C PHE A 290 11.26 0.11 0.47
N ASP A 291 11.56 -0.60 1.57
CA ASP A 291 10.92 -1.88 1.91
C ASP A 291 9.48 -1.67 2.42
N ARG A 292 9.15 -0.54 3.06
CA ARG A 292 7.76 -0.21 3.40
C ARG A 292 6.92 0.18 2.19
N LEU A 293 7.49 1.00 1.31
CA LEU A 293 6.84 1.41 0.07
C LEU A 293 6.61 0.21 -0.84
N MET A 294 7.59 -0.69 -0.93
CA MET A 294 7.46 -1.93 -1.69
C MET A 294 6.55 -2.95 -0.99
N LEU A 295 6.37 -2.96 0.33
CA LEU A 295 5.35 -3.80 1.01
C LEU A 295 3.93 -3.41 0.59
N ARG A 296 3.70 -2.11 0.42
CA ARG A 296 2.38 -1.53 0.07
C ARG A 296 2.08 -1.59 -1.43
N LEU A 297 3.11 -1.51 -2.29
CA LEU A 297 2.97 -1.54 -3.75
C LEU A 297 3.15 -2.94 -4.35
N ARG A 298 4.05 -3.75 -3.78
CA ARG A 298 4.44 -5.10 -4.22
C ARG A 298 4.88 -5.95 -3.02
N PRO A 299 3.96 -6.34 -2.12
CA PRO A 299 4.30 -7.13 -0.91
C PRO A 299 5.13 -8.38 -1.26
N GLY A 300 4.93 -8.89 -2.48
CA GLY A 300 5.67 -9.98 -3.12
C GLY A 300 7.18 -9.83 -3.05
N SER A 301 7.69 -8.65 -3.40
CA SER A 301 9.12 -8.38 -3.54
C SER A 301 9.82 -8.09 -2.23
N VAL A 302 9.12 -7.52 -1.24
CA VAL A 302 9.73 -7.22 0.06
C VAL A 302 9.71 -8.42 0.97
N LEU A 303 8.61 -9.18 0.99
CA LEU A 303 8.57 -10.42 1.73
C LEU A 303 9.50 -11.47 1.09
N ALA A 304 9.76 -11.40 -0.22
CA ALA A 304 10.84 -12.17 -0.87
C ALA A 304 12.24 -11.69 -0.45
N LYS A 305 12.50 -10.38 -0.39
CA LYS A 305 13.79 -9.80 0.04
C LYS A 305 14.06 -9.96 1.55
N MET A 306 13.01 -9.94 2.38
CA MET A 306 13.06 -10.32 3.79
C MET A 306 13.23 -11.83 3.94
N GLY A 307 12.70 -12.60 2.97
CA GLY A 307 12.83 -14.04 2.83
C GLY A 307 14.16 -14.52 2.22
N GLU A 308 14.94 -13.67 1.56
CA GLU A 308 16.31 -14.00 1.12
C GLU A 308 17.25 -14.28 2.30
N LYS A 309 16.86 -13.92 3.53
CA LYS A 309 17.52 -14.32 4.79
C LYS A 309 16.71 -15.28 5.66
N LEU A 310 15.48 -15.59 5.27
CA LEU A 310 14.52 -16.41 6.00
C LEU A 310 13.81 -17.26 4.97
N ASP A 311 14.21 -18.51 4.76
CA ASP A 311 13.81 -19.44 3.67
C ASP A 311 12.29 -19.74 3.54
N TYR A 312 11.38 -18.86 3.97
CA TYR A 312 9.94 -19.09 4.00
C TYR A 312 9.10 -17.82 3.75
N LEU A 313 8.03 -17.97 2.96
CA LEU A 313 7.00 -16.94 2.71
C LEU A 313 5.93 -16.96 3.81
N ALA A 314 5.68 -15.82 4.48
CA ALA A 314 4.60 -15.66 5.46
C ALA A 314 3.32 -15.13 4.79
N GLU A 315 2.38 -16.01 4.45
CA GLU A 315 1.10 -15.66 3.79
C GLU A 315 0.25 -14.68 4.59
N GLY A 316 0.32 -14.72 5.93
CA GLY A 316 -0.46 -13.82 6.80
C GLY A 316 -0.11 -12.35 6.61
N ALA A 317 1.14 -12.03 6.26
CA ALA A 317 1.56 -10.66 6.00
C ALA A 317 0.97 -10.11 4.69
N TYR A 318 0.64 -10.98 3.73
CA TYR A 318 -0.04 -10.59 2.49
C TYR A 318 -1.55 -10.43 2.67
N ALA A 319 -2.14 -11.18 3.61
CA ALA A 319 -3.57 -11.15 3.87
C ALA A 319 -4.02 -9.92 4.68
N ILE A 320 -3.12 -9.30 5.45
CA ILE A 320 -3.49 -8.23 6.39
C ILE A 320 -4.00 -6.96 5.71
N GLU A 321 -3.34 -6.47 4.67
CA GLU A 321 -3.78 -5.24 3.97
C GLU A 321 -5.13 -5.43 3.26
N PRO A 322 -5.33 -6.48 2.43
CA PRO A 322 -6.64 -6.74 1.83
C PRO A 322 -7.75 -6.95 2.87
N LEU A 323 -7.44 -7.57 4.01
CA LEU A 323 -8.39 -7.73 5.11
C LEU A 323 -8.85 -6.38 5.68
N ILE A 324 -7.90 -5.46 5.93
CA ILE A 324 -8.23 -4.12 6.42
C ILE A 324 -9.00 -3.31 5.36
N GLU A 325 -8.70 -3.49 4.07
CA GLU A 325 -9.43 -2.89 2.95
C GLU A 325 -10.90 -3.37 2.92
N ILE A 326 -11.13 -4.69 3.04
CA ILE A 326 -12.48 -5.26 3.11
C ILE A 326 -13.21 -4.76 4.36
N ALA A 327 -12.55 -4.76 5.52
CA ALA A 327 -13.16 -4.31 6.77
C ALA A 327 -13.59 -2.84 6.71
N ALA A 328 -12.73 -1.97 6.15
CA ALA A 328 -13.03 -0.56 5.94
C ALA A 328 -14.22 -0.36 4.98
N ALA A 329 -14.25 -1.11 3.87
CA ALA A 329 -15.35 -1.05 2.90
C ALA A 329 -16.72 -1.43 3.51
N HIS A 330 -16.73 -2.24 4.57
CA HIS A 330 -17.95 -2.69 5.25
C HIS A 330 -18.18 -2.00 6.61
N GLY A 331 -17.34 -1.02 7.00
CA GLY A 331 -17.47 -0.31 8.28
C GLY A 331 -17.26 -1.20 9.52
N ILE A 332 -16.43 -2.24 9.43
CA ILE A 332 -16.21 -3.21 10.50
C ILE A 332 -14.92 -2.88 11.25
N ALA A 333 -15.01 -2.81 12.58
CA ALA A 333 -13.84 -2.76 13.43
C ALA A 333 -13.24 -4.16 13.63
N LEU A 334 -11.95 -4.29 13.32
CA LEU A 334 -11.09 -5.45 13.59
C LEU A 334 -9.87 -5.01 14.41
N PRO A 335 -10.03 -4.67 15.71
CA PRO A 335 -8.96 -4.13 16.55
C PRO A 335 -7.62 -4.90 16.51
N VAL A 336 -7.64 -6.22 16.69
CA VAL A 336 -6.43 -7.07 16.73
C VAL A 336 -5.73 -7.04 15.38
N TYR A 337 -6.46 -7.26 14.29
CA TYR A 337 -5.88 -7.19 12.95
C TYR A 337 -5.44 -5.78 12.57
N ARG A 338 -6.15 -4.74 13.03
CA ARG A 338 -5.74 -3.35 12.84
C ARG A 338 -4.46 -3.05 13.60
N SER A 339 -4.33 -3.46 14.86
CA SER A 339 -3.10 -3.33 15.63
C SER A 339 -1.92 -4.00 14.93
N LEU A 340 -2.13 -5.22 14.41
CA LEU A 340 -1.10 -5.93 13.65
C LEU A 340 -0.71 -5.17 12.37
N TYR A 341 -1.69 -4.66 11.61
CA TYR A 341 -1.46 -3.83 10.43
C TYR A 341 -0.61 -2.59 10.77
N GLU A 342 -0.95 -1.90 11.86
CA GLU A 342 -0.28 -0.69 12.30
C GLU A 342 1.17 -0.95 12.77
N ILE A 343 1.41 -2.09 13.44
CA ILE A 343 2.77 -2.52 13.83
C ILE A 343 3.61 -2.84 12.59
N LEU A 344 3.06 -3.64 11.67
CA LEU A 344 3.78 -4.10 10.49
C LEU A 344 4.09 -2.97 9.50
N LEU A 345 3.16 -2.01 9.33
CA LEU A 345 3.23 -1.05 8.22
C LEU A 345 3.38 0.41 8.67
N ASN A 346 2.90 0.78 9.86
CA ASN A 346 2.82 2.17 10.32
C ASN A 346 3.69 2.47 11.56
N LYS A 347 4.69 1.62 11.82
CA LYS A 347 5.71 1.81 12.87
C LYS A 347 5.16 1.87 14.31
N LYS A 348 4.02 1.23 14.61
CA LYS A 348 3.58 1.09 16.01
C LYS A 348 4.44 0.05 16.74
N GLU A 349 4.57 0.23 18.05
CA GLU A 349 5.26 -0.72 18.92
C GLU A 349 4.41 -2.00 19.08
N PRO A 350 5.05 -3.19 19.15
CA PRO A 350 4.31 -4.43 19.37
C PRO A 350 3.47 -4.46 20.66
N SER A 351 3.79 -3.62 21.65
CA SER A 351 2.99 -3.45 22.88
C SER A 351 1.55 -3.01 22.62
N LEU A 352 1.26 -2.39 21.46
CA LEU A 352 -0.10 -2.08 21.04
C LEU A 352 -0.99 -3.33 21.01
N LEU A 353 -0.46 -4.50 20.59
CA LEU A 353 -1.21 -5.75 20.61
C LEU A 353 -1.61 -6.13 22.03
N ILE A 354 -0.73 -5.96 23.02
CA ILE A 354 -1.01 -6.30 24.42
C ILE A 354 -2.24 -5.53 24.91
N GLU A 355 -2.21 -4.20 24.75
CA GLU A 355 -3.32 -3.36 25.21
C GLU A 355 -4.61 -3.62 24.41
N THR A 356 -4.49 -3.85 23.11
CA THR A 356 -5.64 -4.19 22.26
C THR A 356 -6.29 -5.51 22.68
N ILE A 357 -5.51 -6.54 22.97
CA ILE A 357 -6.02 -7.85 23.40
C ILE A 357 -6.72 -7.74 24.77
N LYS A 358 -6.20 -6.89 25.67
CA LYS A 358 -6.79 -6.67 26.99
C LYS A 358 -8.16 -6.00 26.92
N ASP A 359 -8.33 -5.01 26.04
CA ASP A 359 -9.63 -4.37 25.83
C ASP A 359 -9.82 -3.89 24.38
N PRO A 360 -10.30 -4.75 23.47
CA PRO A 360 -10.49 -4.40 22.06
C PRO A 360 -11.49 -3.26 21.84
N ARG A 361 -12.41 -3.03 22.79
CA ARG A 361 -13.44 -1.97 22.69
C ARG A 361 -12.85 -0.57 22.82
N ARG A 362 -11.74 -0.47 23.53
CA ARG A 362 -11.00 0.79 23.72
C ARG A 362 -9.92 0.96 22.66
N PHE A 363 -9.94 0.20 21.56
CA PHE A 363 -8.90 0.25 20.54
C PHE A 363 -8.60 1.68 20.07
N GLU A 364 -9.60 2.51 19.79
CA GLU A 364 -9.35 3.90 19.35
C GLU A 364 -8.62 4.72 20.43
N GLU A 365 -9.06 4.60 21.69
CA GLU A 365 -8.41 5.26 22.83
C GLU A 365 -6.99 4.71 23.06
N ILE A 366 -6.80 3.40 22.97
CA ILE A 366 -5.53 2.70 23.12
C ILE A 366 -4.58 3.08 21.98
N TYR A 367 -5.07 3.13 20.75
CA TYR A 367 -4.31 3.49 19.57
C TYR A 367 -3.79 4.93 19.64
N LEU A 368 -4.60 5.82 20.21
CA LEU A 368 -4.27 7.23 20.46
C LEU A 368 -3.34 7.43 21.68
N SER A 369 -3.55 6.66 22.75
CA SER A 369 -2.82 6.80 24.03
C SER A 369 -1.52 6.00 24.10
N THR A 370 -1.41 4.91 23.33
CA THR A 370 -0.17 4.15 23.19
C THR A 370 0.89 5.09 22.64
N LYS A 371 1.81 5.52 23.52
CA LYS A 371 2.92 6.40 23.19
C LYS A 371 3.54 5.92 21.89
N ILE A 372 3.34 6.72 20.85
CA ILE A 372 4.08 6.64 19.62
C ILE A 372 5.55 6.65 20.03
N GLN A 373 6.25 5.50 20.04
CA GLN A 373 7.69 5.53 19.89
C GLN A 373 7.98 5.91 18.44
N VAL A 374 7.78 7.19 18.14
CA VAL A 374 8.68 7.92 17.24
C VAL A 374 9.92 8.24 18.08
N LYS A 375 10.57 7.19 18.58
CA LYS A 375 12.01 7.16 18.81
C LYS A 375 12.54 6.29 17.67
N GLU A 376 12.42 6.71 16.42
CA GLU A 376 13.07 7.87 15.86
C GLU A 376 12.10 8.78 15.11
N ARG A 377 12.31 10.10 15.26
CA ARG A 377 11.85 11.12 14.30
C ARG A 377 12.00 10.57 12.88
N LYS A 378 11.11 10.97 11.95
CA LYS A 378 11.48 11.10 10.53
C LYS A 378 12.66 12.09 10.47
N ARG A 379 13.87 11.66 10.82
CA ARG A 379 15.12 12.38 10.64
C ARG A 379 15.71 11.79 9.38
N GLY A 380 15.72 12.56 8.30
CA GLY A 380 16.34 12.21 7.03
C GLY A 380 15.51 12.55 5.79
N LEU A 381 14.19 12.71 5.89
CA LEU A 381 13.34 13.07 4.72
C LEU A 381 13.12 14.57 4.57
N GLU A 382 13.26 15.33 5.65
CA GLU A 382 13.25 16.79 5.65
C GLU A 382 14.39 17.38 4.78
N HIS A 383 15.43 16.57 4.52
CA HIS A 383 16.53 16.87 3.62
C HIS A 383 16.45 16.14 2.27
N THR A 384 15.39 15.40 1.99
CA THR A 384 15.26 14.66 0.73
C THR A 384 14.82 15.57 -0.39
N SER A 385 15.47 15.42 -1.53
CA SER A 385 15.18 16.19 -2.74
C SER A 385 13.85 15.75 -3.37
N GLY A 386 13.09 16.70 -3.90
CA GLY A 386 11.81 16.47 -4.60
C GLY A 386 11.89 15.41 -5.70
N ILE A 387 13.04 15.29 -6.38
CA ILE A 387 13.29 14.26 -7.40
C ILE A 387 13.02 12.83 -6.92
N HIS A 388 13.25 12.55 -5.63
CA HIS A 388 13.05 11.21 -5.06
C HIS A 388 11.57 10.90 -4.79
N PHE A 389 10.70 11.91 -4.82
CA PHE A 389 9.26 11.77 -4.63
C PHE A 389 8.47 11.71 -5.94
N ARG A 390 9.14 11.78 -7.09
CA ARG A 390 8.52 11.90 -8.43
C ARG A 390 7.39 10.91 -8.67
N GLU A 391 7.65 9.61 -8.48
CA GLU A 391 6.64 8.56 -8.69
C GLU A 391 5.45 8.66 -7.75
N MET A 392 5.68 9.11 -6.52
CA MET A 392 4.63 9.25 -5.52
C MET A 392 3.71 10.43 -5.86
N ILE A 393 4.28 11.53 -6.36
CA ILE A 393 3.55 12.70 -6.84
C ILE A 393 2.69 12.32 -8.04
N LEU A 394 3.26 11.63 -9.03
CA LEU A 394 2.52 11.20 -10.22
C LEU A 394 1.42 10.19 -9.90
N SER A 395 1.67 9.26 -8.97
CA SER A 395 0.68 8.27 -8.56
C SER A 395 -0.46 8.91 -7.75
N SER A 396 -0.13 9.87 -6.87
CA SER A 396 -1.14 10.65 -6.13
C SER A 396 -2.01 11.48 -7.08
N PHE A 397 -1.41 12.12 -8.08
CA PHE A 397 -2.14 12.82 -9.12
C PHE A 397 -3.06 11.87 -9.90
N GLU A 398 -2.53 10.71 -10.34
CA GLU A 398 -3.28 9.76 -11.17
C GLU A 398 -4.48 9.17 -10.42
N GLU A 399 -4.33 8.88 -9.13
CA GLU A 399 -5.41 8.42 -8.27
C GLU A 399 -6.54 9.46 -8.18
N ARG A 400 -6.19 10.73 -7.96
CA ARG A 400 -7.16 11.83 -7.88
C ARG A 400 -7.85 12.07 -9.23
N TYR A 401 -7.08 12.02 -10.32
CA TYR A 401 -7.61 12.13 -11.68
C TYR A 401 -8.66 11.05 -11.97
N ARG A 402 -8.40 9.79 -11.60
CA ARG A 402 -9.35 8.69 -11.80
C ARG A 402 -10.62 8.84 -10.96
N ARG A 403 -10.49 9.28 -9.70
CA ARG A 403 -11.61 9.38 -8.76
C ARG A 403 -12.48 10.62 -8.94
N SER A 404 -11.89 11.76 -9.32
CA SER A 404 -12.58 13.06 -9.36
C SER A 404 -13.23 13.32 -10.72
N GLU A 405 -14.53 13.07 -10.83
CA GLU A 405 -15.33 13.46 -11.99
C GLU A 405 -15.33 14.99 -12.24
N PRO A 406 -15.43 15.87 -11.21
CA PRO A 406 -15.35 17.31 -11.40
C PRO A 406 -14.03 17.77 -12.02
N LEU A 407 -12.91 17.19 -11.61
CA LEU A 407 -11.59 17.50 -12.16
C LEU A 407 -11.52 17.09 -13.64
N ARG A 408 -11.99 15.89 -13.99
CA ARG A 408 -12.03 15.43 -15.39
C ARG A 408 -12.92 16.33 -16.26
N ALA A 409 -14.06 16.79 -15.72
CA ALA A 409 -14.93 17.74 -16.40
C ALA A 409 -14.28 19.13 -16.56
N GLU A 410 -13.53 19.61 -15.58
CA GLU A 410 -12.74 20.84 -15.70
C GLU A 410 -11.66 20.74 -16.77
N ILE A 411 -10.91 19.64 -16.78
CA ILE A 411 -9.89 19.36 -17.81
C ILE A 411 -10.52 19.33 -19.20
N ALA A 412 -11.66 18.65 -19.35
CA ALA A 412 -12.38 18.61 -20.62
C ALA A 412 -12.80 20.01 -21.10
N ARG A 413 -13.39 20.83 -20.22
CA ARG A 413 -13.79 22.23 -20.55
C ARG A 413 -12.59 23.09 -20.91
N PHE A 414 -11.48 22.96 -20.18
CA PHE A 414 -10.24 23.67 -20.49
C PHE A 414 -9.74 23.30 -21.89
N VAL A 415 -9.64 22.01 -22.20
CA VAL A 415 -9.23 21.56 -23.54
C VAL A 415 -10.17 22.07 -24.63
N ASP A 416 -11.49 22.01 -24.43
CA ASP A 416 -12.48 22.49 -25.40
C ASP A 416 -12.33 24.01 -25.67
N SER A 417 -12.01 24.80 -24.62
CA SER A 417 -11.72 26.24 -24.75
C SER A 417 -10.47 26.57 -25.58
N LEU A 418 -9.51 25.64 -25.67
CA LEU A 418 -8.29 25.81 -26.46
C LEU A 418 -8.49 25.47 -27.94
N ILE A 419 -9.51 24.66 -28.25
CA ILE A 419 -9.79 24.17 -29.61
C ILE A 419 -10.75 25.11 -30.35
N THR A 420 -11.56 25.90 -29.63
CA THR A 420 -12.56 26.80 -30.24
C THR A 420 -11.88 28.06 -30.83
N PRO A 421 -11.93 28.29 -32.15
CA PRO A 421 -11.32 29.48 -32.77
C PRO A 421 -11.99 30.77 -32.28
N GLY A 422 -11.22 31.85 -32.12
CA GLY A 422 -11.81 33.19 -31.98
C GLY A 422 -12.43 33.70 -33.29
N GLU A 423 -13.24 34.76 -33.22
CA GLU A 423 -13.88 35.38 -34.40
C GLU A 423 -12.88 35.85 -35.47
N ASP A 424 -11.60 36.01 -35.09
CA ASP A 424 -10.51 36.46 -35.96
C ASP A 424 -9.50 35.34 -36.33
N GLY A 425 -9.77 34.07 -35.99
CA GLY A 425 -8.85 32.95 -36.24
C GLY A 425 -7.61 32.88 -35.32
N VAL A 426 -7.51 33.76 -34.32
CA VAL A 426 -6.42 33.79 -33.33
C VAL A 426 -6.78 32.93 -32.10
N PRO A 427 -5.86 32.12 -31.54
CA PRO A 427 -6.12 31.37 -30.30
C PRO A 427 -6.50 32.30 -29.15
N ARG A 428 -7.67 32.06 -28.54
CA ARG A 428 -8.26 32.92 -27.49
C ARG A 428 -7.50 32.92 -26.16
N SER A 429 -6.71 31.89 -25.85
CA SER A 429 -5.94 31.84 -24.60
C SER A 429 -4.45 32.13 -24.82
N GLY A 430 -3.83 32.91 -23.91
CA GLY A 430 -2.38 33.12 -23.90
C GLY A 430 -1.61 31.79 -23.80
N TYR A 431 -2.17 30.82 -23.07
CA TYR A 431 -1.63 29.47 -22.93
C TYR A 431 -1.44 28.72 -24.28
N ALA A 432 -2.40 28.85 -25.21
CA ALA A 432 -2.31 28.18 -26.51
C ALA A 432 -1.17 28.71 -27.40
N ARG A 433 -0.67 29.94 -27.13
CA ARG A 433 0.46 30.52 -27.86
C ARG A 433 1.81 30.03 -27.33
N ASP A 434 1.87 29.71 -26.04
CA ASP A 434 3.10 29.32 -25.33
C ASP A 434 3.30 27.79 -25.23
N ALA A 435 2.24 27.01 -25.44
CA ALA A 435 2.29 25.54 -25.40
C ALA A 435 2.96 24.96 -26.65
N SER A 436 3.91 24.02 -26.47
CA SER A 436 4.52 23.32 -27.60
C SER A 436 3.51 22.41 -28.33
N ALA A 437 3.73 22.15 -29.62
CA ALA A 437 2.86 21.25 -30.41
C ALA A 437 2.66 19.86 -29.75
N GLY A 438 3.70 19.33 -29.09
CA GLY A 438 3.64 18.07 -28.35
C GLY A 438 2.96 18.16 -26.97
N GLU A 439 2.90 19.35 -26.36
CA GLU A 439 2.13 19.62 -25.14
C GLU A 439 0.63 19.67 -25.46
N PHE A 440 0.28 20.31 -26.59
CA PHE A 440 -1.09 20.42 -27.07
C PHE A 440 -1.71 19.06 -27.44
N ALA A 441 -0.96 18.19 -28.13
CA ALA A 441 -1.41 16.83 -28.46
C ALA A 441 -1.71 16.00 -27.20
N LEU A 442 -0.81 16.03 -26.21
CA LEU A 442 -1.01 15.31 -24.94
C LEU A 442 -2.19 15.87 -24.13
N LEU A 443 -2.47 17.18 -24.22
CA LEU A 443 -3.64 17.79 -23.58
C LEU A 443 -4.96 17.29 -24.19
N GLN A 444 -5.01 17.15 -25.51
CA GLN A 444 -6.19 16.60 -26.18
C GLN A 444 -6.44 15.15 -25.77
N ASP A 445 -5.38 14.35 -25.71
CA ASP A 445 -5.46 12.94 -25.28
C ASP A 445 -5.79 12.79 -23.79
N ALA A 446 -5.31 13.73 -22.96
CA ALA A 446 -5.55 13.74 -21.52
C ALA A 446 -7.04 13.81 -21.18
N ARG A 447 -7.92 14.28 -22.08
CA ARG A 447 -9.38 14.24 -21.90
C ARG A 447 -9.93 12.83 -21.72
N LYS A 448 -9.31 11.84 -22.36
CA LYS A 448 -9.83 10.45 -22.47
C LYS A 448 -8.87 9.42 -21.86
N SER A 449 -7.62 9.81 -21.60
CA SER A 449 -6.57 8.90 -21.18
C SER A 449 -5.82 9.41 -19.95
N ALA A 450 -5.96 8.69 -18.84
CA ALA A 450 -5.15 8.90 -17.64
C ALA A 450 -3.65 8.73 -17.93
N ALA A 451 -3.28 7.87 -18.89
CA ALA A 451 -1.89 7.68 -19.30
C ALA A 451 -1.33 8.94 -19.97
N ALA A 452 -2.10 9.58 -20.87
CA ALA A 452 -1.69 10.83 -21.50
C ALA A 452 -1.58 11.98 -20.48
N ALA A 453 -2.54 12.07 -19.56
CA ALA A 453 -2.49 13.02 -18.44
C ALA A 453 -1.24 12.81 -17.57
N ARG A 454 -0.91 11.55 -17.25
CA ARG A 454 0.30 11.20 -16.48
C ARG A 454 1.57 11.58 -17.25
N THR A 455 1.67 11.28 -18.53
CA THR A 455 2.84 11.63 -19.36
C THR A 455 3.05 13.15 -19.42
N LEU A 456 1.97 13.92 -19.53
CA LEU A 456 2.03 15.36 -19.52
C LEU A 456 2.47 15.90 -18.15
N CYS A 457 1.88 15.40 -17.06
CA CYS A 457 2.26 15.75 -15.70
C CYS A 457 3.71 15.38 -15.40
N ASP A 458 4.23 14.27 -15.91
CA ASP A 458 5.63 13.89 -15.77
C ASP A 458 6.58 14.93 -16.41
N ARG A 459 6.21 15.48 -17.58
CA ARG A 459 6.95 16.59 -18.22
C ARG A 459 6.92 17.86 -17.39
N TYR A 460 5.76 18.26 -16.88
CA TYR A 460 5.64 19.42 -15.99
C TYR A 460 6.42 19.24 -14.69
N LEU A 461 6.36 18.04 -14.12
CA LEU A 461 7.02 17.72 -12.86
C LEU A 461 8.53 17.86 -12.97
N ALA A 462 9.13 17.52 -14.12
CA ALA A 462 10.56 17.74 -14.36
C ALA A 462 10.98 19.21 -14.24
N GLY A 463 10.07 20.15 -14.55
CA GLY A 463 10.28 21.59 -14.35
C GLY A 463 10.04 22.05 -12.91
N ILE A 464 9.13 21.41 -12.18
CA ILE A 464 8.73 21.83 -10.81
C ILE A 464 9.71 21.29 -9.77
N VAL A 465 10.03 20.00 -9.83
CA VAL A 465 10.65 19.26 -8.73
C VAL A 465 12.02 19.81 -8.32
N ASP A 466 12.24 19.97 -7.02
CA ASP A 466 13.52 20.42 -6.47
C ASP A 466 14.58 19.30 -6.44
N ASN A 467 15.86 19.70 -6.46
CA ASN A 467 17.00 18.82 -6.28
C ASN A 467 17.81 19.23 -5.03
N TYR A 468 17.12 19.35 -3.90
CA TYR A 468 17.67 19.92 -2.68
C TYR A 468 18.98 19.26 -2.22
N SER A 469 19.94 20.09 -1.80
CA SER A 469 21.23 19.68 -1.27
C SER A 469 21.55 20.46 0.02
N PRO A 470 21.76 19.78 1.16
CA PRO A 470 22.06 20.44 2.44
C PRO A 470 23.31 21.34 2.43
N LEU A 471 24.33 20.98 1.65
CA LEU A 471 25.58 21.75 1.53
C LEU A 471 25.39 23.07 0.77
N VAL A 472 24.58 23.05 -0.29
CA VAL A 472 24.31 24.23 -1.12
C VAL A 472 23.46 25.24 -0.37
N ARG A 473 22.58 24.79 0.53
CA ARG A 473 21.78 25.67 1.40
C ARG A 473 22.63 26.65 2.21
N LEU A 474 23.70 26.20 2.85
CA LEU A 474 24.53 27.05 3.72
C LEU A 474 25.18 28.19 2.92
N ALA A 475 25.72 27.86 1.75
CA ALA A 475 26.29 28.85 0.83
C ALA A 475 25.21 29.81 0.29
N PHE A 476 24.04 29.28 -0.05
CA PHE A 476 22.94 30.05 -0.61
C PHE A 476 22.32 31.03 0.41
N ALA A 477 22.11 30.61 1.66
CA ALA A 477 21.61 31.49 2.72
C ALA A 477 22.54 32.68 2.98
N GLY A 478 23.87 32.44 2.99
CA GLY A 478 24.87 33.51 3.10
C GLY A 478 24.87 34.48 1.93
N LEU A 479 24.69 33.98 0.69
CA LEU A 479 24.62 34.82 -0.52
C LEU A 479 23.36 35.69 -0.58
N VAL A 480 22.23 35.20 -0.08
CA VAL A 480 20.98 35.97 0.05
C VAL A 480 21.11 37.03 1.15
N GLN A 481 21.73 36.70 2.28
CA GLN A 481 22.00 37.67 3.36
C GLN A 481 22.98 38.78 2.92
N ALA A 482 23.96 38.46 2.08
CA ALA A 482 24.93 39.40 1.54
C ALA A 482 24.38 40.29 0.39
N GLY A 483 23.10 40.13 0.01
CA GLY A 483 22.46 40.93 -1.04
C GLY A 483 22.99 40.70 -2.47
N ALA A 484 23.84 39.68 -2.67
CA ALA A 484 24.71 39.59 -3.84
C ALA A 484 24.08 38.93 -5.08
N LEU A 485 23.03 38.11 -4.93
CA LEU A 485 22.65 37.17 -6.01
C LEU A 485 21.44 37.56 -6.86
N LEU A 486 20.61 38.50 -6.40
CA LEU A 486 19.30 38.69 -7.03
C LEU A 486 18.94 40.12 -7.43
N GLY A 487 19.57 41.19 -6.91
CA GLY A 487 18.96 42.53 -7.04
C GLY A 487 17.55 42.62 -6.40
N ILE A 488 17.11 41.54 -5.76
CA ILE A 488 15.90 41.40 -4.95
C ILE A 488 16.35 41.65 -3.51
N GLY A 489 15.97 42.80 -2.96
CA GLY A 489 16.08 43.10 -1.53
C GLY A 489 17.28 43.96 -1.11
N LYS A 490 17.19 45.28 -1.31
CA LYS A 490 18.03 46.30 -0.66
C LYS A 490 17.75 46.47 0.86
N SER A 491 17.07 45.53 1.53
CA SER A 491 16.61 45.72 2.91
C SER A 491 16.70 44.45 3.78
N ALA A 492 17.86 43.79 3.78
CA ALA A 492 18.15 42.69 4.70
C ALA A 492 18.76 43.17 6.05
N GLY A 493 18.28 44.30 6.58
CA GLY A 493 18.64 44.76 7.92
C GLY A 493 17.92 43.96 9.02
N ASN A 494 18.67 43.62 10.09
CA ASN A 494 18.27 42.97 11.35
C ASN A 494 16.83 42.46 11.44
N ARG A 495 16.65 41.14 11.28
CA ARG A 495 15.35 40.47 11.36
C ARG A 495 15.14 39.89 12.75
N LYS A 496 14.04 40.26 13.42
CA LYS A 496 13.59 39.68 14.68
C LYS A 496 12.36 38.84 14.40
N ILE A 497 12.46 37.53 14.60
CA ILE A 497 11.34 36.60 14.43
C ILE A 497 10.72 36.39 15.81
N LEU A 498 9.48 36.83 16.00
CA LEU A 498 8.67 36.51 17.18
C LEU A 498 7.90 35.22 16.87
N CYS A 499 8.60 34.09 16.92
CA CYS A 499 7.97 32.78 16.81
C CYS A 499 7.43 32.34 18.17
N THR A 500 6.25 31.72 18.17
CA THR A 500 5.89 30.69 19.16
C THR A 500 7.07 29.70 19.26
N PRO A 501 7.47 29.18 20.43
CA PRO A 501 8.66 28.34 20.54
C PRO A 501 8.69 27.26 19.44
N THR A 502 9.73 27.25 18.61
CA THR A 502 9.84 26.37 17.42
C THR A 502 9.72 24.89 17.78
N ASP A 503 10.02 24.54 19.03
CA ASP A 503 9.82 23.20 19.60
C ASP A 503 8.35 22.81 19.77
N TYR A 504 7.44 23.77 19.92
CA TYR A 504 5.99 23.54 19.99
C TYR A 504 5.43 23.18 18.61
N LEU A 505 5.74 23.97 17.58
CA LEU A 505 5.32 23.69 16.20
C LEU A 505 5.82 22.33 15.70
N ARG A 506 7.05 21.94 16.06
CA ARG A 506 7.62 20.62 15.73
C ARG A 506 6.92 19.45 16.42
N LYS A 507 6.23 19.67 17.54
CA LYS A 507 5.46 18.62 18.24
C LYS A 507 4.08 18.41 17.61
N GLU A 508 3.50 19.46 17.02
CA GLU A 508 2.14 19.42 16.46
C GLU A 508 2.08 18.79 15.06
N GLY A 509 3.08 18.98 14.19
CA GLY A 509 3.08 18.41 12.84
C GLY A 509 4.09 19.02 11.87
N THR A 510 3.99 18.64 10.59
CA THR A 510 4.81 19.25 9.51
C THR A 510 4.22 20.60 9.13
N PRO A 511 4.97 21.70 9.21
CA PRO A 511 4.40 23.03 8.97
C PRO A 511 4.26 23.34 7.46
N LEU A 512 3.09 23.87 7.12
CA LEU A 512 2.80 24.61 5.91
C LEU A 512 2.68 26.09 6.29
N PHE A 513 3.67 26.90 5.92
CA PHE A 513 3.70 28.33 6.20
C PHE A 513 2.95 29.07 5.10
N ILE A 514 1.88 29.78 5.46
CA ILE A 514 1.09 30.59 4.55
C ILE A 514 1.37 32.06 4.81
N ILE A 515 1.84 32.79 3.81
CA ILE A 515 2.41 34.13 3.98
C ILE A 515 1.58 35.16 3.23
N ALA A 516 1.13 36.22 3.91
CA ALA A 516 0.47 37.38 3.31
C ALA A 516 1.26 38.68 3.58
N GLY A 517 1.36 39.58 2.59
CA GLY A 517 2.00 40.89 2.74
C GLY A 517 2.04 41.74 1.46
N ALA A 518 1.94 43.07 1.61
CA ALA A 518 1.98 44.04 0.50
C ALA A 518 3.41 44.19 -0.06
N GLY A 519 3.55 44.06 -1.38
CA GLY A 519 4.82 44.18 -2.10
C GLY A 519 5.76 43.01 -1.83
N LEU A 520 5.73 42.00 -2.73
CA LEU A 520 6.61 40.82 -2.83
C LEU A 520 7.78 40.78 -1.84
N ALA A 521 7.48 40.51 -0.57
CA ALA A 521 8.46 40.05 0.39
C ALA A 521 8.73 38.58 0.03
N ASP A 522 9.59 38.44 -0.98
CA ASP A 522 10.06 37.23 -1.64
C ASP A 522 9.89 35.95 -0.78
N PRO A 523 9.11 34.94 -1.22
CA PRO A 523 9.00 33.64 -0.55
C PRO A 523 10.36 33.03 -0.16
N LEU A 524 11.41 33.35 -0.91
CA LEU A 524 12.79 33.03 -0.58
C LEU A 524 13.29 33.75 0.68
N SER A 525 13.02 35.04 0.85
CA SER A 525 13.37 35.80 2.06
C SER A 525 12.73 35.22 3.30
N ALA A 526 11.47 34.78 3.21
CA ALA A 526 10.79 34.09 4.30
C ALA A 526 11.37 32.69 4.54
N ALA A 527 11.64 31.92 3.47
CA ALA A 527 12.24 30.59 3.59
C ALA A 527 13.66 30.63 4.20
N VAL A 528 14.46 31.67 3.90
CA VAL A 528 15.78 31.88 4.51
C VAL A 528 15.64 32.26 5.99
N ALA A 529 14.71 33.17 6.32
CA ALA A 529 14.46 33.57 7.70
C ALA A 529 13.98 32.37 8.56
N LEU A 530 13.01 31.60 8.06
CA LEU A 530 12.54 30.37 8.69
C LEU A 530 13.66 29.31 8.73
N GLY A 531 14.43 29.18 7.65
CA GLY A 531 15.52 28.23 7.53
C GLY A 531 16.73 28.52 8.41
N ASN A 532 16.92 29.73 8.94
CA ASN A 532 18.01 29.98 9.92
C ASN A 532 17.62 29.53 11.33
N GLU A 533 16.33 29.62 11.67
CA GLU A 533 15.77 29.15 12.94
C GLU A 533 15.42 27.65 12.91
N TRP A 534 15.11 27.12 11.72
CA TRP A 534 14.75 25.73 11.50
C TRP A 534 15.91 24.96 10.90
N ASN A 535 16.23 23.79 11.44
CA ASN A 535 17.35 22.97 10.96
C ASN A 535 17.17 22.49 9.49
N THR A 536 16.04 22.80 8.85
CA THR A 536 15.71 22.63 7.42
C THR A 536 15.10 23.89 6.82
N MET A 537 15.53 24.25 5.60
CA MET A 537 14.91 25.32 4.82
C MET A 537 13.60 24.80 4.22
N PRO A 538 12.44 25.42 4.51
CA PRO A 538 11.19 25.04 3.88
C PRO A 538 11.27 25.20 2.36
N ARG A 539 10.61 24.32 1.61
CA ARG A 539 10.49 24.46 0.14
C ARG A 539 9.71 25.72 -0.18
N PHE A 540 10.16 26.47 -1.17
CA PHE A 540 9.56 27.76 -1.52
C PHE A 540 9.34 27.87 -3.03
N PRO A 541 8.25 28.51 -3.47
CA PRO A 541 7.99 28.69 -4.88
C PRO A 541 8.90 29.79 -5.46
N VAL A 542 9.36 29.57 -6.69
CA VAL A 542 10.03 30.59 -7.51
C VAL A 542 9.42 30.58 -8.91
N TYR A 543 9.16 31.76 -9.46
CA TYR A 543 8.61 31.81 -10.81
C TYR A 543 9.66 31.60 -11.88
N LEU A 544 9.24 31.02 -13.00
CA LEU A 544 10.12 30.75 -14.12
C LEU A 544 10.70 32.02 -14.76
N ASP A 545 9.93 33.13 -14.81
CA ASP A 545 10.37 34.45 -15.30
C ASP A 545 11.43 35.10 -14.38
N ALA A 546 11.28 34.93 -13.07
CA ALA A 546 12.21 35.46 -12.05
C ALA A 546 13.45 34.58 -11.82
N ALA A 547 13.40 33.28 -12.17
CA ALA A 547 14.48 32.32 -11.94
C ALA A 547 15.76 32.62 -12.75
N GLY A 548 15.68 33.44 -13.80
CA GLY A 548 16.81 33.83 -14.64
C GLY A 548 17.43 32.66 -15.43
N GLY A 549 18.70 32.79 -15.82
CA GLY A 549 19.41 31.79 -16.62
C GLY A 549 19.62 30.42 -15.94
N PHE A 550 20.00 29.41 -16.74
CA PHE A 550 20.13 28.00 -16.33
C PHE A 550 20.86 27.76 -14.99
N LEU A 551 21.99 28.45 -14.77
CA LEU A 551 22.78 28.35 -13.54
C LEU A 551 22.04 28.84 -12.30
N LYS A 552 21.28 29.93 -12.41
CA LYS A 552 20.46 30.46 -11.31
C LYS A 552 19.33 29.51 -10.96
N LYS A 553 18.65 28.97 -11.98
CA LYS A 553 17.61 27.94 -11.80
C LYS A 553 18.16 26.71 -11.10
N ALA A 554 19.31 26.17 -11.53
CA ALA A 554 19.95 25.02 -10.88
C ALA A 554 20.29 25.30 -9.40
N LEU A 555 20.76 26.50 -9.08
CA LEU A 555 21.05 26.91 -7.69
C LEU A 555 19.78 26.97 -6.82
N ILE A 556 18.70 27.53 -7.37
CA ILE A 556 17.37 27.61 -6.72
C ILE A 556 16.82 26.21 -6.43
N HIS A 557 16.83 25.30 -7.41
CA HIS A 557 16.36 23.92 -7.19
C HIS A 557 17.21 23.17 -6.15
N ARG A 558 18.51 23.47 -6.06
CA ARG A 558 19.41 22.87 -5.06
C ARG A 558 19.26 23.46 -3.66
N SER A 559 18.73 24.68 -3.53
CA SER A 559 18.39 25.27 -2.23
C SER A 559 16.99 24.90 -1.73
N GLY A 560 16.19 24.20 -2.55
CA GLY A 560 14.84 23.76 -2.21
C GLY A 560 13.75 24.65 -2.80
N GLY A 561 14.09 25.53 -3.73
CA GLY A 561 13.10 26.23 -4.54
C GLY A 561 12.48 25.27 -5.56
N TYR A 562 11.16 25.33 -5.73
CA TYR A 562 10.46 24.64 -6.83
C TYR A 562 9.91 25.69 -7.79
N THR A 563 9.98 25.41 -9.10
CA THR A 563 9.57 26.44 -10.08
C THR A 563 8.12 26.35 -10.48
N ILE A 564 7.46 27.51 -10.52
CA ILE A 564 6.07 27.69 -10.96
C ILE A 564 6.09 28.48 -12.27
N ASP A 565 5.40 27.96 -13.27
CA ASP A 565 5.15 28.64 -14.53
C ASP A 565 3.77 29.30 -14.50
N ARG A 566 3.75 30.64 -14.46
CA ARG A 566 2.52 31.43 -14.36
C ARG A 566 1.60 31.21 -15.55
N SER A 567 2.17 31.09 -16.75
CA SER A 567 1.40 30.88 -17.97
C SER A 567 0.59 29.59 -17.91
N ARG A 568 1.08 28.57 -17.18
CA ARG A 568 0.48 27.24 -17.07
C ARG A 568 -0.49 27.09 -15.90
N LEU A 569 -0.66 28.08 -15.02
CA LEU A 569 -1.57 27.98 -13.86
C LEU A 569 -3.04 27.86 -14.27
N VAL A 570 -3.41 28.37 -15.44
CA VAL A 570 -4.75 28.20 -16.03
C VAL A 570 -5.04 26.75 -16.41
N ASN A 571 -4.01 25.90 -16.55
CA ASN A 571 -4.16 24.50 -16.87
C ASN A 571 -4.49 23.69 -15.59
N PRO A 572 -5.67 23.07 -15.50
CA PRO A 572 -6.08 22.31 -14.32
C PRO A 572 -5.14 21.13 -14.01
N LEU A 573 -4.54 20.48 -15.01
CA LEU A 573 -3.56 19.40 -14.80
C LEU A 573 -2.29 19.91 -14.09
N TYR A 574 -1.82 21.09 -14.49
CA TYR A 574 -0.63 21.70 -13.89
C TYR A 574 -0.89 22.11 -12.44
N ARG A 575 -2.08 22.67 -12.17
CA ARG A 575 -2.49 23.06 -10.82
C ARG A 575 -2.64 21.86 -9.89
N GLU A 576 -3.27 20.79 -10.36
CA GLU A 576 -3.40 19.54 -9.59
C GLU A 576 -2.05 18.87 -9.32
N LEU A 577 -1.11 18.96 -10.26
CA LEU A 577 0.24 18.47 -10.05
C LEU A 577 0.98 19.25 -8.95
N LEU A 578 0.79 20.57 -8.86
CA LEU A 578 1.34 21.38 -7.78
C LEU A 578 0.74 21.00 -6.42
N TYR A 579 -0.56 20.73 -6.36
CA TYR A 579 -1.23 20.23 -5.16
C TYR A 579 -0.68 18.87 -4.73
N ALA A 580 -0.52 17.93 -5.68
CA ALA A 580 0.06 16.62 -5.43
C ALA A 580 1.52 16.73 -4.94
N TYR A 581 2.34 17.60 -5.56
CA TYR A 581 3.71 17.86 -5.11
C TYR A 581 3.73 18.33 -3.66
N ALA A 582 2.97 19.37 -3.33
CA ALA A 582 2.98 19.96 -2.01
C ALA A 582 2.40 19.03 -0.94
N GLY A 583 1.30 18.33 -1.23
CA GLY A 583 0.75 17.32 -0.33
C GLY A 583 1.72 16.18 -0.06
N VAL A 584 2.41 15.68 -1.09
CA VAL A 584 3.43 14.64 -0.92
C VAL A 584 4.60 15.14 -0.06
N MET A 585 5.10 16.35 -0.28
CA MET A 585 6.18 16.93 0.53
C MET A 585 5.77 17.02 2.01
N LEU A 586 4.60 17.60 2.30
CA LEU A 586 4.12 17.86 3.66
C LEU A 586 3.81 16.57 4.43
N VAL A 587 3.14 15.60 3.79
CA VAL A 587 2.88 14.27 4.38
C VAL A 587 4.20 13.55 4.75
N ASN A 588 5.29 13.84 4.03
CA ASN A 588 6.60 13.25 4.26
C ASN A 588 7.52 14.05 5.17
N GLY A 589 7.05 15.13 5.78
CA GLY A 589 7.83 15.91 6.74
C GLY A 589 8.69 17.01 6.12
N VAL A 590 8.50 17.33 4.85
CA VAL A 590 9.15 18.45 4.18
C VAL A 590 8.26 19.68 4.35
N SER A 591 8.75 20.67 5.09
CA SER A 591 8.04 21.93 5.30
C SER A 591 8.00 22.77 4.02
N MET A 592 6.97 23.60 3.88
CA MET A 592 6.78 24.43 2.69
C MET A 592 6.32 25.83 3.04
N VAL A 593 6.69 26.80 2.19
CA VAL A 593 6.15 28.16 2.16
C VAL A 593 5.21 28.28 0.97
N VAL A 594 4.05 28.87 1.22
CA VAL A 594 3.05 29.21 0.21
C VAL A 594 2.59 30.65 0.44
N PRO A 595 2.64 31.51 -0.58
CA PRO A 595 2.14 32.88 -0.49
C PRO A 595 0.62 32.96 -0.73
N ALA A 596 -0.03 33.97 -0.14
CA ALA A 596 -1.47 34.28 -0.23
C ALA A 596 -1.71 35.81 -0.37
N GLY A 597 -2.80 36.24 -1.05
CA GLY A 597 -3.14 37.65 -1.34
C GLY A 597 -3.30 38.02 -2.84
N GLU A 598 -3.81 39.22 -3.15
CA GLU A 598 -4.03 39.73 -4.53
C GLU A 598 -2.72 39.87 -5.34
N ASP A 599 -1.62 40.28 -4.70
CA ASP A 599 -0.28 40.32 -5.28
C ASP A 599 0.44 38.96 -5.19
N ALA A 600 -0.22 37.92 -4.67
CA ALA A 600 0.40 36.62 -4.49
C ALA A 600 0.58 35.89 -5.82
N PRO A 601 1.65 35.08 -5.94
CA PRO A 601 1.95 34.25 -7.10
C PRO A 601 0.84 33.47 -7.75
N VAL A 602 -0.08 33.04 -6.91
CA VAL A 602 -1.25 32.32 -7.28
C VAL A 602 -2.26 32.83 -6.27
N GLY A 603 -3.24 33.62 -6.71
CA GLY A 603 -4.18 34.31 -5.83
C GLY A 603 -4.88 33.36 -4.87
N ASP A 604 -5.74 33.90 -4.01
CA ASP A 604 -6.32 33.17 -2.88
C ASP A 604 -6.98 31.85 -3.24
N GLN A 605 -7.48 31.72 -4.47
CA GLN A 605 -8.04 30.50 -5.01
C GLN A 605 -7.07 29.30 -4.98
N PHE A 606 -5.77 29.50 -5.23
CA PHE A 606 -4.78 28.42 -5.18
C PHE A 606 -4.35 28.07 -3.77
N ALA A 607 -4.15 29.08 -2.91
CA ALA A 607 -3.88 28.82 -1.50
C ALA A 607 -5.03 28.01 -0.88
N ARG A 608 -6.29 28.36 -1.18
CA ARG A 608 -7.48 27.59 -0.78
C ARG A 608 -7.45 26.16 -1.33
N GLY A 609 -7.27 26.02 -2.65
CA GLY A 609 -7.24 24.70 -3.29
C GLY A 609 -6.11 23.80 -2.78
N LEU A 610 -4.95 24.39 -2.48
CA LEU A 610 -3.81 23.68 -1.91
C LEU A 610 -4.06 23.24 -0.47
N ILE A 611 -4.59 24.13 0.39
CA ILE A 611 -4.96 23.78 1.78
C ILE A 611 -5.93 22.61 1.77
N ALA A 612 -6.94 22.64 0.89
CA ALA A 612 -7.93 21.58 0.77
C ALA A 612 -7.31 20.25 0.29
N ALA A 613 -6.50 20.29 -0.77
CA ALA A 613 -5.83 19.10 -1.27
C ALA A 613 -4.85 18.49 -0.24
N VAL A 614 -4.09 19.32 0.45
CA VAL A 614 -3.17 18.89 1.52
C VAL A 614 -3.94 18.28 2.68
N GLY A 615 -5.08 18.87 3.07
CA GLY A 615 -5.94 18.34 4.13
C GLY A 615 -6.48 16.95 3.80
N GLU A 616 -6.99 16.77 2.58
CA GLU A 616 -7.44 15.49 2.06
C GLU A 616 -6.32 14.44 2.10
N MET A 617 -5.14 14.79 1.59
CA MET A 617 -3.97 13.89 1.55
C MET A 617 -3.44 13.56 2.94
N ALA A 618 -3.40 14.53 3.86
CA ALA A 618 -2.96 14.34 5.24
C ALA A 618 -3.88 13.39 6.01
N ARG A 619 -5.21 13.52 5.84
CA ARG A 619 -6.19 12.59 6.44
C ARG A 619 -6.01 11.16 5.93
N ASN A 620 -5.92 10.99 4.61
CA ASN A 620 -5.74 9.68 3.98
C ASN A 620 -4.42 9.00 4.37
N ALA A 621 -3.37 9.79 4.62
CA ALA A 621 -2.06 9.30 5.06
C ALA A 621 -1.89 9.24 6.59
N SER A 622 -2.90 9.63 7.37
CA SER A 622 -2.82 9.82 8.83
C SER A 622 -1.60 10.65 9.26
N ALA A 623 -1.26 11.67 8.47
CA ALA A 623 -0.11 12.54 8.70
C ALA A 623 -0.54 13.84 9.40
N ARG A 624 0.24 14.29 10.39
CA ARG A 624 0.01 15.57 11.06
C ARG A 624 0.67 16.69 10.26
N VAL A 625 -0.14 17.60 9.72
CA VAL A 625 0.28 18.82 9.03
C VAL A 625 -0.29 20.01 9.79
N CYS A 626 0.51 21.05 10.01
CA CYS A 626 0.09 22.27 10.71
C CYS A 626 0.10 23.44 9.74
N ILE A 627 -1.00 24.18 9.67
CA ILE A 627 -1.06 25.41 8.87
C ILE A 627 -0.65 26.56 9.77
N VAL A 628 0.37 27.30 9.34
CA VAL A 628 0.96 28.40 10.09
C VAL A 628 0.78 29.69 9.27
N PRO A 629 -0.21 30.54 9.59
CA PRO A 629 -0.32 31.85 8.99
C PRO A 629 0.85 32.73 9.47
N VAL A 630 1.51 33.42 8.53
CA VAL A 630 2.66 34.28 8.78
C VAL A 630 2.40 35.66 8.21
N HIS A 631 2.41 36.66 9.09
CA HIS A 631 2.30 38.07 8.71
C HIS A 631 3.68 38.69 8.52
N ILE A 632 3.81 39.50 7.47
CA ILE A 632 5.00 40.30 7.22
C ILE A 632 4.71 41.75 7.57
N ARG A 633 5.39 42.30 8.59
CA ARG A 633 5.34 43.74 8.92
C ARG A 633 6.63 44.43 8.47
N GLN A 634 6.49 45.51 7.70
CA GLN A 634 7.60 46.40 7.34
C GLN A 634 7.78 47.44 8.45
N GLY A 635 8.80 47.26 9.32
CA GLY A 635 9.26 48.23 10.33
C GLY A 635 10.77 48.48 10.19
N TYR A 636 11.51 48.69 11.29
CA TYR A 636 12.99 48.77 11.33
C TYR A 636 13.72 47.48 10.87
N GLY A 637 13.07 46.61 10.11
CA GLY A 637 13.48 45.29 9.65
C GLY A 637 12.27 44.45 9.19
N LEU A 638 12.52 43.30 8.56
CA LEU A 638 11.47 42.31 8.25
C LEU A 638 11.11 41.55 9.53
N MET A 639 9.88 41.72 10.03
CA MET A 639 9.35 40.93 11.15
C MET A 639 8.36 39.89 10.64
N LEU A 640 8.57 38.64 11.06
CA LEU A 640 7.66 37.52 10.84
C LEU A 640 6.88 37.27 12.14
N GLU A 641 5.56 37.45 12.07
CA GLU A 641 4.64 37.20 13.18
C GLU A 641 3.76 36.01 12.83
N CYS A 642 3.79 34.94 13.64
CA CYS A 642 2.93 33.79 13.44
C CYS A 642 1.54 34.07 14.03
N GLY A 643 0.49 33.92 13.24
CA GLY A 643 -0.90 34.02 13.70
C GLY A 643 -1.32 32.80 14.55
N ARG A 644 -2.63 32.63 14.77
CA ARG A 644 -3.16 31.46 15.49
C ARG A 644 -2.77 30.18 14.74
N ILE A 645 -2.23 29.20 15.45
CA ILE A 645 -2.01 27.86 14.91
C ILE A 645 -3.39 27.23 14.75
N GLN A 646 -3.82 27.03 13.51
CA GLN A 646 -4.99 26.22 13.24
C GLN A 646 -4.56 24.75 13.40
N GLN A 647 -5.16 24.05 14.38
CA GLN A 647 -4.75 22.73 14.86
C GLN A 647 -4.55 21.73 13.71
N ALA A 648 -3.57 20.84 13.89
CA ALA A 648 -3.28 19.75 12.96
C ALA A 648 -4.58 18.99 12.65
N PHE A 649 -4.96 18.90 11.36
CA PHE A 649 -6.21 18.30 10.86
C PHE A 649 -6.78 17.24 11.81
N GLU A 650 -7.68 17.66 12.72
CA GLU A 650 -8.22 16.79 13.75
C GLU A 650 -9.04 15.69 13.08
N MET A 651 -8.87 14.46 13.56
CA MET A 651 -9.45 13.23 13.02
C MET A 651 -10.98 13.11 13.26
N THR A 652 -11.70 14.23 13.29
CA THR A 652 -13.12 14.27 13.67
C THR A 652 -13.92 14.99 12.59
N GLY A 653 -14.22 14.26 11.52
CA GLY A 653 -15.54 14.20 10.88
C GLY A 653 -16.33 15.47 10.47
N THR A 654 -15.83 16.70 10.57
CA THR A 654 -16.57 17.88 10.09
C THR A 654 -16.18 18.29 8.67
N PRO A 655 -17.17 18.57 7.79
CA PRO A 655 -16.93 19.01 6.43
C PRO A 655 -16.63 20.51 6.39
N ALA A 656 -15.53 20.86 5.72
CA ALA A 656 -15.33 22.01 4.82
C ALA A 656 -13.88 22.47 4.89
N ASP A 657 -12.98 21.80 4.14
CA ASP A 657 -11.61 22.28 3.96
C ASP A 657 -11.57 23.72 3.42
N ASP A 658 -12.61 24.13 2.69
CA ASP A 658 -12.85 25.51 2.24
C ASP A 658 -13.13 26.48 3.39
N ALA A 659 -13.82 26.03 4.45
CA ALA A 659 -14.07 26.86 5.63
C ALA A 659 -12.77 27.08 6.41
N LEU A 660 -11.93 26.05 6.54
CA LEU A 660 -10.60 26.19 7.15
C LEU A 660 -9.71 27.12 6.31
N ALA A 661 -9.71 26.96 4.99
CA ALA A 661 -8.96 27.86 4.11
C ALA A 661 -9.46 29.30 4.22
N GLY A 662 -10.78 29.52 4.29
CA GLY A 662 -11.38 30.82 4.53
C GLY A 662 -11.00 31.43 5.88
N LEU A 663 -10.97 30.63 6.94
CA LEU A 663 -10.51 31.06 8.27
C LEU A 663 -9.04 31.47 8.26
N VAL A 664 -8.15 30.69 7.64
CA VAL A 664 -6.72 30.99 7.55
C VAL A 664 -6.47 32.27 6.74
N LEU A 665 -7.17 32.47 5.63
CA LEU A 665 -7.04 33.69 4.83
C LEU A 665 -7.63 34.91 5.53
N SER A 666 -8.73 34.74 6.26
CA SER A 666 -9.28 35.78 7.14
C SER A 666 -8.32 36.15 8.26
N ASP A 667 -7.66 35.17 8.89
CA ASP A 667 -6.62 35.41 9.91
C ASP A 667 -5.47 36.23 9.32
N LEU A 668 -5.15 36.04 8.03
CA LEU A 668 -4.11 36.78 7.31
C LEU A 668 -4.54 38.19 6.85
N GLY A 669 -5.81 38.58 7.06
CA GLY A 669 -6.34 39.88 6.64
C GLY A 669 -6.56 40.01 5.12
N VAL A 670 -6.75 38.89 4.43
CA VAL A 670 -7.00 38.85 2.99
C VAL A 670 -8.52 38.89 2.72
N SER A 671 -9.01 39.86 1.94
CA SER A 671 -10.44 40.04 1.63
C SER A 671 -11.00 38.90 0.77
N GLN A 672 -12.32 38.69 0.83
CA GLN A 672 -13.00 37.64 0.04
C GLN A 672 -13.39 38.08 -1.39
N GLU A 673 -13.23 39.35 -1.74
CA GLU A 673 -13.65 39.92 -3.04
C GLU A 673 -12.68 39.63 -4.17
#